data_AF-D3PT15-F1
#
_entry.id   AF-D3PT15-F1
#
_cell.length_a   1.000
_cell.length_b   1.000
_cell.length_c   1.000
_cell.angle_alpha   90.00
_cell.angle_beta   90.00
_cell.angle_gamma   90.00
#
_symmetry.space_group_name_H-M   'P 1'
#
loop_
_entity.id
_entity.type
_entity.pdbx_description
1 polymer ?
#
loop_
_entity_poly.entity_id
_entity_poly.type
_entity_poly.pdbx_seq_one_letter_code
_entity_poly.pdbx_strand_id
1 'polypeptide(L)'
;MRLLLGLFRFWLHLSTLLLLALAGCTRPALEPALQINFSPDRLRLVPGGAGEVNITLVRQNLPGVVALDLPDPLPEGVTASFTPSSTTGDTATLRVQTSSSAAVGSFNLRVRAAQGSISATNDLPLQIEPSQQPDLQLFLDNPTPSIRQGQHADLLVDVRRINLEGVVVLTLEQQDGRPLPPGLSATFSPGQPSTTVSILRLAAAPTATTGPYPLRIKATWGSLERTLDFTLTVLEALPEPDFQLNLTQNLSLQRGGTSSETITITRVNLSGPIALSLERFDGTPLPPGISATFAPAEPEGPHSTLTISAAPDLPLGDYVLRVRGVQGTLERTALVLLNVFDQAGLTATGAVWVAAQDDSGAWQVVQPTAGSYRLRVSNAAERYGWAVVCSKTEAGLTTHQVSVYQLTLSEVRTLSLSCPPAASSGAFSDLSGQLTNLDGRHAQVAFGTASDFVDPARTADFPPTPAYPGYLLQGVRQGTADLMAVRYLPPTPPGTYFQADRALFQRSYTLSGRQSLDLDMQGSASFALEGTYTATLTNPNPAAQGLSYLAYLTPTTQTLYLADSQQQAADLSYGAIPTSRRLANEFYVFYARETTFSNLSLRSRQALRGFANPQNLSASFLSLPEAHLNLQNNRFQTTWSPYSWSGSGSQLFSLKLEQLAVAPSTNLVWHLHLSRRWVGGTTSYPIPNLAQSCAAAQSPCVPAPSNTATNGWQSDWSLRDNLELDWSFSAVQVSLPLTDWLPLAPSPFPPTSLNLEGFSFDAASAGGLYNASRLSAQHQVKAREPRLLPFWLAPR
;
A
#
# COMPACT_ATOMS: atom_id res chain seq x y z
N MET A 1 58.27 55.49 73.66
CA MET A 1 58.88 54.13 73.80
C MET A 1 57.81 53.05 73.93
N ARG A 2 56.90 53.00 72.93
CA ARG A 2 55.79 52.02 72.77
C ARG A 2 55.65 51.61 71.29
N LEU A 3 56.72 51.77 70.50
CA LEU A 3 56.73 51.55 69.06
C LEU A 3 57.69 50.44 68.59
N LEU A 4 58.41 49.76 69.49
CA LEU A 4 59.36 48.69 69.15
C LEU A 4 58.94 47.28 69.61
N LEU A 5 57.81 47.13 70.29
CA LEU A 5 57.26 45.80 70.68
C LEU A 5 56.17 45.27 69.72
N GLY A 6 55.73 46.06 68.73
CA GLY A 6 54.66 45.66 67.79
C GLY A 6 55.14 44.84 66.58
N LEU A 7 56.40 44.97 66.18
CA LEU A 7 56.91 44.34 64.95
C LEU A 7 57.43 42.90 65.16
N PHE A 8 57.74 42.50 66.39
CA PHE A 8 58.29 41.15 66.66
C PHE A 8 57.23 40.07 66.91
N ARG A 9 55.97 40.44 67.21
CA ARG A 9 54.85 39.49 67.34
C ARG A 9 54.13 39.17 66.03
N PHE A 10 54.35 39.97 64.98
CA PHE A 10 53.73 39.71 63.67
C PHE A 10 54.48 38.63 62.86
N TRP A 11 55.79 38.46 63.07
CA TRP A 11 56.62 37.51 62.31
C TRP A 11 56.58 36.06 62.83
N LEU A 12 56.31 35.83 64.12
CA LEU A 12 56.15 34.45 64.65
C LEU A 12 54.78 33.82 64.35
N HIS A 13 53.73 34.64 64.13
CA HIS A 13 52.43 34.14 63.68
C HIS A 13 52.35 33.92 62.17
N LEU A 14 53.21 34.58 61.37
CA LEU A 14 53.28 34.33 59.93
C LEU A 14 54.05 33.03 59.60
N SER A 15 55.07 32.68 60.38
CA SER A 15 55.87 31.46 60.16
C SER A 15 55.15 30.18 60.59
N THR A 16 54.27 30.24 61.60
CA THR A 16 53.41 29.11 61.99
C THR A 16 52.18 28.95 61.09
N LEU A 17 51.66 30.02 60.47
CA LEU A 17 50.64 29.91 59.42
C LEU A 17 51.21 29.42 58.08
N LEU A 18 52.47 29.75 57.77
CA LEU A 18 53.14 29.29 56.55
C LEU A 18 53.56 27.81 56.62
N LEU A 19 53.91 27.29 57.81
CA LEU A 19 54.18 25.85 57.97
C LEU A 19 52.91 24.96 58.01
N LEU A 20 51.73 25.49 58.37
CA LEU A 20 50.45 24.76 58.23
C LEU A 20 49.82 24.90 56.83
N ALA A 21 50.23 25.87 56.01
CA ALA A 21 49.80 25.99 54.61
C ALA A 21 50.64 25.14 53.62
N LEU A 22 51.76 24.56 54.06
CA LEU A 22 52.65 23.71 53.25
C LEU A 22 52.35 22.20 53.37
N ALA A 23 51.29 21.80 54.09
CA ALA A 23 50.87 20.39 54.22
C ALA A 23 49.55 20.05 53.49
N GLY A 24 49.00 20.98 52.69
CA GLY A 24 47.70 20.79 52.00
C GLY A 24 47.73 20.93 50.46
N CYS A 25 48.89 21.13 49.84
CA CYS A 25 49.02 21.22 48.39
C CYS A 25 49.37 19.86 47.77
N THR A 26 48.45 18.89 47.83
CA THR A 26 48.38 17.88 46.76
C THR A 26 47.43 18.44 45.71
N ARG A 27 47.94 18.90 44.56
CA ARG A 27 47.13 18.95 43.33
C ARG A 27 46.42 17.59 43.24
N PRO A 28 45.09 17.50 43.05
CA PRO A 28 44.48 16.21 42.77
C PRO A 28 45.26 15.61 41.59
N ALA A 29 45.82 14.42 41.78
CA ALA A 29 46.43 13.68 40.70
C ALA A 29 45.38 13.58 39.60
N LEU A 30 45.72 13.97 38.37
CA LEU A 30 44.80 13.88 37.24
C LEU A 30 44.34 12.42 37.12
N GLU A 31 43.08 12.17 37.47
CA GLU A 31 42.54 10.81 37.45
C GLU A 31 42.51 10.30 36.02
N PRO A 32 43.01 9.07 35.77
CA PRO A 32 42.97 8.50 34.43
C PRO A 32 41.52 8.19 34.04
N ALA A 33 41.12 8.62 32.84
CA ALA A 33 39.78 8.41 32.32
C ALA A 33 39.79 7.78 30.92
N LEU A 34 38.76 6.99 30.63
CA LEU A 34 38.57 6.28 29.38
C LEU A 34 37.09 6.37 28.97
N GLN A 35 36.83 6.70 27.71
CA GLN A 35 35.48 6.69 27.11
C GLN A 35 35.50 5.97 25.76
N ILE A 36 34.40 5.31 25.42
CA ILE A 36 34.20 4.55 24.19
C ILE A 36 33.13 5.24 23.35
N ASN A 37 33.45 5.61 22.12
CA ASN A 37 32.51 6.14 21.14
C ASN A 37 32.42 5.22 19.92
N PHE A 38 31.22 5.08 19.36
CA PHE A 38 30.94 4.26 18.18
C PHE A 38 30.63 5.12 16.96
N SER A 39 31.11 4.69 15.79
CA SER A 39 30.72 5.24 14.49
C SER A 39 30.57 4.09 13.48
N PRO A 40 29.34 3.76 13.05
CA PRO A 40 28.05 4.35 13.44
C PRO A 40 27.68 4.10 14.92
N ASP A 41 26.76 4.89 15.47
CA ASP A 41 26.30 4.80 16.88
C ASP A 41 25.34 3.62 17.16
N ARG A 42 24.92 2.93 16.09
CA ARG A 42 24.04 1.75 16.10
C ARG A 42 24.34 0.86 14.90
N LEU A 43 24.04 -0.43 15.01
CA LEU A 43 24.17 -1.38 13.92
C LEU A 43 22.80 -1.97 13.56
N ARG A 44 22.48 -2.00 12.26
CA ARG A 44 21.29 -2.68 11.71
C ARG A 44 21.75 -3.81 10.80
N LEU A 45 21.35 -5.04 11.11
CA LEU A 45 21.69 -6.25 10.36
C LEU A 45 20.40 -7.04 10.05
N VAL A 46 20.49 -7.99 9.13
CA VAL A 46 19.49 -9.05 8.90
C VAL A 46 20.13 -10.41 9.19
N PRO A 47 19.39 -11.50 9.46
CA PRO A 47 19.96 -12.83 9.61
C PRO A 47 20.87 -13.20 8.44
N GLY A 48 22.08 -13.68 8.74
CA GLY A 48 23.15 -13.99 7.77
C GLY A 48 24.01 -12.77 7.38
N GLY A 49 23.65 -11.57 7.84
CA GLY A 49 24.36 -10.33 7.55
C GLY A 49 25.56 -10.08 8.46
N ALA A 50 26.41 -9.12 8.05
CA ALA A 50 27.57 -8.68 8.81
C ALA A 50 27.72 -7.15 8.73
N GLY A 51 28.29 -6.55 9.76
CA GLY A 51 28.58 -5.12 9.81
C GLY A 51 29.80 -4.81 10.67
N GLU A 52 30.36 -3.63 10.46
CA GLU A 52 31.54 -3.15 11.17
C GLU A 52 31.25 -1.80 11.83
N VAL A 53 31.79 -1.61 13.03
CA VAL A 53 31.70 -0.38 13.80
C VAL A 53 33.09 0.08 14.18
N ASN A 54 33.42 1.31 13.84
CA ASN A 54 34.65 1.92 14.31
C ASN A 54 34.47 2.38 15.76
N ILE A 55 35.39 1.95 16.61
CA ILE A 55 35.48 2.32 18.02
C ILE A 55 36.57 3.37 18.14
N THR A 56 36.22 4.52 18.72
CA THR A 56 37.17 5.55 19.12
C THR A 56 37.27 5.58 20.63
N LEU A 57 38.48 5.45 21.15
CA LEU A 57 38.82 5.52 22.57
C LEU A 57 39.29 6.94 22.90
N VAL A 58 38.57 7.63 23.79
CA VAL A 58 39.01 8.93 24.32
C VAL A 58 39.73 8.68 25.63
N ARG A 59 41.05 8.88 25.64
CA ARG A 59 41.94 8.60 26.77
C ARG A 59 42.39 9.90 27.44
N GLN A 60 42.39 9.95 28.77
CA GLN A 60 42.98 11.05 29.53
C GLN A 60 43.93 10.50 30.58
N ASN A 61 45.20 10.91 30.53
CA ASN A 61 46.27 10.45 31.45
C ASN A 61 46.40 8.92 31.55
N LEU A 62 46.05 8.22 30.47
CA LEU A 62 46.02 6.76 30.39
C LEU A 62 46.91 6.25 29.23
N PRO A 63 48.25 6.33 29.35
CA PRO A 63 49.17 5.80 28.37
C PRO A 63 49.25 4.27 28.46
N GLY A 64 49.28 3.58 27.32
CA GLY A 64 49.51 2.13 27.25
C GLY A 64 48.38 1.34 26.57
N VAL A 65 48.48 0.02 26.65
CA VAL A 65 47.58 -0.91 25.96
C VAL A 65 46.23 -0.98 26.68
N VAL A 66 45.15 -0.72 25.94
CA VAL A 66 43.77 -1.00 26.37
C VAL A 66 43.26 -2.23 25.63
N ALA A 67 42.71 -3.19 26.36
CA ALA A 67 42.07 -4.39 25.83
C ALA A 67 40.57 -4.15 25.64
N LEU A 68 40.01 -4.69 24.56
CA LEU A 68 38.59 -4.62 24.20
C LEU A 68 37.97 -6.01 24.28
N ASP A 69 36.85 -6.12 24.99
CA ASP A 69 36.06 -7.35 25.08
C ASP A 69 34.55 -7.09 25.18
N LEU A 70 33.78 -8.18 25.14
CA LEU A 70 32.34 -8.22 25.30
C LEU A 70 32.04 -9.00 26.59
N PRO A 71 31.76 -8.32 27.72
CA PRO A 71 31.61 -8.98 29.02
C PRO A 71 30.30 -9.78 29.15
N ASP A 72 29.29 -9.47 28.34
CA ASP A 72 27.97 -10.10 28.35
C ASP A 72 27.86 -11.15 27.21
N PRO A 73 27.08 -12.23 27.39
CA PRO A 73 26.87 -13.22 26.34
C PRO A 73 26.15 -12.59 25.14
N LEU A 74 26.57 -12.98 23.93
CA LEU A 74 25.96 -12.50 22.69
C LEU A 74 24.59 -13.12 22.44
N PRO A 75 23.68 -12.43 21.72
CA PRO A 75 22.42 -13.01 21.29
C PRO A 75 22.63 -14.29 20.47
N GLU A 76 21.68 -15.22 20.54
CA GLU A 76 21.76 -16.48 19.80
C GLU A 76 21.89 -16.22 18.28
N GLY A 77 22.90 -16.84 17.66
CA GLY A 77 23.22 -16.63 16.25
C GLY A 77 24.05 -15.38 15.95
N VAL A 78 24.55 -14.64 16.94
CA VAL A 78 25.43 -13.48 16.74
C VAL A 78 26.86 -13.79 17.14
N THR A 79 27.83 -13.42 16.30
CA THR A 79 29.27 -13.45 16.60
C THR A 79 29.87 -12.07 16.46
N ALA A 80 30.93 -11.77 17.21
CA ALA A 80 31.60 -10.49 17.13
C ALA A 80 33.11 -10.61 17.41
N SER A 81 33.91 -9.78 16.76
CA SER A 81 35.37 -9.79 16.88
C SER A 81 35.96 -8.37 16.77
N PHE A 82 36.99 -8.08 17.57
CA PHE A 82 37.71 -6.81 17.54
C PHE A 82 39.00 -6.90 16.74
N THR A 83 39.28 -5.87 15.93
CA THR A 83 40.51 -5.72 15.17
C THR A 83 41.08 -4.31 15.35
N PRO A 84 42.18 -4.12 16.10
CA PRO A 84 42.78 -5.08 17.02
C PRO A 84 41.96 -5.25 18.32
N SER A 85 42.07 -6.40 19.00
CA SER A 85 41.44 -6.65 20.31
C SER A 85 42.16 -5.99 21.49
N SER A 86 43.33 -5.41 21.25
CA SER A 86 44.04 -4.54 22.19
C SER A 86 44.85 -3.51 21.43
N THR A 87 44.88 -2.26 21.89
CA THR A 87 45.55 -1.17 21.15
C THR A 87 46.19 -0.15 22.09
N THR A 88 47.36 0.36 21.70
CA THR A 88 47.97 1.56 22.28
C THR A 88 47.48 2.85 21.62
N GLY A 89 46.82 2.75 20.47
CA GLY A 89 46.20 3.87 19.77
C GLY A 89 44.75 4.12 20.20
N ASP A 90 44.11 5.10 19.57
CA ASP A 90 42.77 5.56 19.96
C ASP A 90 41.64 4.92 19.13
N THR A 91 41.95 3.93 18.30
CA THR A 91 40.96 3.29 17.43
C THR A 91 41.05 1.76 17.41
N ALA A 92 39.90 1.14 17.22
CA ALA A 92 39.73 -0.28 16.91
C ALA A 92 38.45 -0.47 16.08
N THR A 93 38.26 -1.63 15.45
CA THR A 93 37.03 -1.96 14.74
C THR A 93 36.38 -3.18 15.36
N LEU A 94 35.07 -3.11 15.63
CA LEU A 94 34.24 -4.25 16.02
C LEU A 94 33.48 -4.75 14.80
N ARG A 95 33.73 -5.98 14.39
CA ARG A 95 32.95 -6.68 13.35
C ARG A 95 31.92 -7.57 14.02
N VAL A 96 30.66 -7.44 13.63
CA VAL A 96 29.53 -8.25 14.11
C VAL A 96 28.95 -9.03 12.93
N GLN A 97 28.70 -10.32 13.11
CA GLN A 97 28.09 -11.19 12.11
C GLN A 97 26.90 -11.91 12.74
N THR A 98 25.90 -12.20 11.91
CA THR A 98 24.70 -12.95 12.31
C THR A 98 24.60 -14.22 11.46
N SER A 99 24.11 -15.31 12.04
CA SER A 99 23.76 -16.53 11.31
C SER A 99 22.41 -16.35 10.60
N SER A 100 22.11 -17.23 9.64
CA SER A 100 20.80 -17.27 8.97
C SER A 100 19.63 -17.56 9.91
N SER A 101 19.90 -18.07 11.12
CA SER A 101 18.92 -18.39 12.16
C SER A 101 18.91 -17.38 13.31
N ALA A 102 19.65 -16.27 13.20
CA ALA A 102 19.72 -15.28 14.28
C ALA A 102 18.33 -14.71 14.60
N ALA A 103 18.05 -14.55 15.89
CA ALA A 103 16.76 -14.05 16.35
C ALA A 103 16.55 -12.59 15.91
N VAL A 104 15.40 -12.31 15.30
CA VAL A 104 14.97 -10.94 14.94
C VAL A 104 14.61 -10.19 16.21
N GLY A 105 15.09 -8.95 16.35
CA GLY A 105 14.81 -8.15 17.54
C GLY A 105 15.80 -7.00 17.74
N SER A 106 15.68 -6.35 18.90
CA SER A 106 16.61 -5.31 19.35
C SER A 106 17.45 -5.85 20.50
N PHE A 107 18.77 -5.71 20.37
CA PHE A 107 19.77 -6.18 21.31
C PHE A 107 20.76 -5.04 21.61
N ASN A 108 21.48 -5.15 22.72
CA ASN A 108 22.57 -4.23 23.05
C ASN A 108 23.86 -5.04 23.20
N LEU A 109 24.89 -4.67 22.45
CA LEU A 109 26.23 -5.22 22.59
C LEU A 109 27.01 -4.33 23.55
N ARG A 110 27.20 -4.79 24.79
CA ARG A 110 28.05 -4.08 25.75
C ARG A 110 29.50 -4.27 25.38
N VAL A 111 30.20 -3.21 24.99
CA VAL A 111 31.63 -3.22 24.74
C VAL A 111 32.35 -2.69 25.96
N ARG A 112 33.38 -3.41 26.43
CA ARG A 112 34.24 -2.98 27.51
C ARG A 112 35.65 -2.72 27.00
N ALA A 113 36.22 -1.61 27.43
CA ALA A 113 37.62 -1.24 27.20
C ALA A 113 38.32 -1.12 28.56
N ALA A 114 39.41 -1.84 28.78
CA ALA A 114 40.07 -1.89 30.09
C ALA A 114 41.60 -1.83 30.02
N GLN A 115 42.20 -1.17 31.00
CA GLN A 115 43.64 -1.18 31.30
C GLN A 115 43.83 -1.28 32.82
N GLY A 116 44.24 -2.46 33.30
CA GLY A 116 44.38 -2.71 34.75
C GLY A 116 43.03 -2.61 35.47
N SER A 117 42.95 -1.76 36.50
CA SER A 117 41.71 -1.51 37.27
C SER A 117 40.80 -0.45 36.63
N ILE A 118 41.21 0.17 35.53
CA ILE A 118 40.44 1.21 34.84
C ILE A 118 39.67 0.54 33.71
N SER A 119 38.35 0.67 33.72
CA SER A 119 37.48 0.13 32.68
C SER A 119 36.37 1.11 32.32
N ALA A 120 36.06 1.19 31.04
CA ALA A 120 34.88 1.88 30.52
C ALA A 120 33.99 0.88 29.78
N THR A 121 32.69 1.10 29.83
CA THR A 121 31.70 0.31 29.08
C THR A 121 30.81 1.25 28.30
N ASN A 122 30.44 0.86 27.07
CA ASN A 122 29.38 1.52 26.33
C ASN A 122 28.55 0.46 25.57
N ASP A 123 27.26 0.70 25.46
CA ASP A 123 26.32 -0.24 24.83
C ASP A 123 26.09 0.19 23.38
N LEU A 124 26.41 -0.69 22.43
CA LEU A 124 26.13 -0.51 21.01
C LEU A 124 24.76 -1.15 20.70
N PRO A 125 23.73 -0.37 20.33
CA PRO A 125 22.44 -0.92 19.90
C PRO A 125 22.61 -1.72 18.61
N LEU A 126 22.17 -2.98 18.63
CA LEU A 126 22.09 -3.89 17.49
C LEU A 126 20.63 -4.20 17.19
N GLN A 127 20.16 -3.81 16.02
CA GLN A 127 18.84 -4.18 15.52
C GLN A 127 19.01 -5.27 14.46
N ILE A 128 18.46 -6.45 14.71
CA ILE A 128 18.37 -7.53 13.72
C ILE A 128 16.96 -7.47 13.13
N GLU A 129 16.85 -6.99 11.90
CA GLU A 129 15.60 -6.89 11.16
C GLU A 129 15.31 -8.20 10.41
N PRO A 130 14.04 -8.54 10.13
CA PRO A 130 13.73 -9.71 9.30
C PRO A 130 14.44 -9.63 7.96
N SER A 131 14.95 -10.76 7.46
CA SER A 131 15.49 -10.82 6.10
C SER A 131 14.41 -10.39 5.10
N GLN A 132 14.70 -9.39 4.28
CA GLN A 132 13.84 -8.95 3.18
C GLN A 132 14.05 -9.79 1.91
N GLN A 133 14.93 -10.80 1.95
CA GLN A 133 15.12 -11.69 0.81
C GLN A 133 13.92 -12.64 0.65
N PRO A 134 13.44 -12.86 -0.58
CA PRO A 134 12.37 -13.81 -0.84
C PRO A 134 12.80 -15.26 -0.49
N ASP A 135 12.01 -15.98 0.31
CA ASP A 135 12.29 -17.36 0.73
C ASP A 135 11.04 -18.22 0.98
N LEU A 136 11.15 -19.54 0.83
CA LEU A 136 10.10 -20.54 1.10
C LEU A 136 10.49 -21.43 2.29
N GLN A 137 9.51 -21.85 3.09
CA GLN A 137 9.68 -22.89 4.10
C GLN A 137 8.57 -23.92 3.95
N LEU A 138 8.93 -25.20 4.07
CA LEU A 138 8.01 -26.33 3.94
C LEU A 138 7.94 -27.09 5.26
N PHE A 139 6.72 -27.46 5.68
CA PHE A 139 6.48 -28.35 6.81
C PHE A 139 5.51 -29.45 6.41
N LEU A 140 5.61 -30.61 7.06
CA LEU A 140 4.76 -31.78 6.84
C LEU A 140 4.27 -32.25 8.21
N ASP A 141 2.96 -32.48 8.34
CA ASP A 141 2.33 -32.91 9.59
C ASP A 141 2.82 -34.27 10.10
N ASN A 142 3.11 -35.20 9.18
CA ASN A 142 3.66 -36.51 9.49
C ASN A 142 4.85 -36.86 8.57
N PRO A 143 6.10 -36.81 9.07
CA PRO A 143 7.31 -37.11 8.28
C PRO A 143 7.59 -38.61 8.10
N THR A 144 6.84 -39.49 8.76
CA THR A 144 7.04 -40.96 8.68
C THR A 144 5.71 -41.69 8.45
N PRO A 145 4.98 -41.41 7.35
CA PRO A 145 3.71 -42.06 7.07
C PRO A 145 3.90 -43.54 6.72
N SER A 146 2.87 -44.35 7.01
CA SER A 146 2.80 -45.76 6.61
C SER A 146 1.52 -46.03 5.83
N ILE A 147 1.64 -46.70 4.67
CA ILE A 147 0.51 -47.02 3.79
C ILE A 147 0.58 -48.50 3.44
N ARG A 148 -0.55 -49.21 3.45
CA ARG A 148 -0.60 -50.60 2.94
C ARG A 148 -0.80 -50.63 1.43
N GLN A 149 -0.33 -51.69 0.79
CA GLN A 149 -0.63 -51.96 -0.61
C GLN A 149 -2.14 -51.86 -0.90
N GLY A 150 -2.50 -51.13 -1.95
CA GLY A 150 -3.89 -50.86 -2.34
C GLY A 150 -4.55 -49.70 -1.59
N GLN A 151 -3.84 -48.99 -0.71
CA GLN A 151 -4.36 -47.88 0.08
C GLN A 151 -3.68 -46.55 -0.23
N HIS A 152 -4.20 -45.49 0.39
CA HIS A 152 -3.70 -44.12 0.33
C HIS A 152 -3.76 -43.46 1.70
N ALA A 153 -2.93 -42.43 1.88
CA ALA A 153 -2.96 -41.54 3.03
C ALA A 153 -2.90 -40.08 2.57
N ASP A 154 -3.58 -39.22 3.32
CA ASP A 154 -3.56 -37.78 3.14
C ASP A 154 -2.63 -37.17 4.19
N LEU A 155 -1.73 -36.29 3.75
CA LEU A 155 -0.77 -35.55 4.58
C LEU A 155 -0.96 -34.06 4.36
N LEU A 156 -0.71 -33.26 5.38
CA LEU A 156 -0.81 -31.82 5.33
C LEU A 156 0.57 -31.19 5.10
N VAL A 157 0.69 -30.43 4.01
CA VAL A 157 1.91 -29.72 3.63
C VAL A 157 1.70 -28.23 3.84
N ASP A 158 2.44 -27.65 4.78
CA ASP A 158 2.45 -26.21 4.98
C ASP A 158 3.57 -25.57 4.15
N VAL A 159 3.21 -24.53 3.40
CA VAL A 159 4.07 -23.72 2.54
C VAL A 159 4.08 -22.29 3.07
N ARG A 160 5.10 -21.94 3.85
CA ARG A 160 5.29 -20.57 4.35
C ARG A 160 6.13 -19.76 3.37
N ARG A 161 5.59 -18.61 2.95
CA ARG A 161 6.26 -17.63 2.09
C ARG A 161 6.84 -16.51 2.95
N ILE A 162 8.06 -16.09 2.62
CA ILE A 162 8.74 -14.96 3.25
C ILE A 162 9.07 -13.98 2.13
N ASN A 163 8.43 -12.81 2.11
CA ASN A 163 8.64 -11.76 1.09
C ASN A 163 8.55 -12.26 -0.37
N LEU A 164 7.70 -13.25 -0.63
CA LEU A 164 7.46 -13.83 -1.94
C LEU A 164 6.02 -13.54 -2.39
N GLU A 165 5.89 -13.09 -3.63
CA GLU A 165 4.62 -12.95 -4.34
C GLU A 165 4.60 -13.96 -5.49
N GLY A 166 3.46 -14.59 -5.77
CA GLY A 166 3.33 -15.50 -6.91
C GLY A 166 3.12 -16.97 -6.56
N VAL A 167 3.09 -17.81 -7.60
CA VAL A 167 2.68 -19.22 -7.50
C VAL A 167 3.86 -20.11 -7.10
N VAL A 168 3.64 -20.97 -6.10
CA VAL A 168 4.57 -22.03 -5.71
C VAL A 168 4.08 -23.33 -6.33
N VAL A 169 4.96 -24.07 -7.00
CA VAL A 169 4.65 -25.39 -7.56
C VAL A 169 5.22 -26.47 -6.65
N LEU A 170 4.38 -27.41 -6.24
CA LEU A 170 4.78 -28.56 -5.43
C LEU A 170 4.94 -29.80 -6.31
N THR A 171 6.07 -30.48 -6.18
CA THR A 171 6.34 -31.78 -6.81
C THR A 171 6.86 -32.77 -5.78
N LEU A 172 6.66 -34.07 -6.07
CA LEU A 172 7.18 -35.16 -5.25
C LEU A 172 8.14 -36.01 -6.08
N GLU A 173 9.32 -36.25 -5.53
CA GLU A 173 10.37 -37.07 -6.13
C GLU A 173 11.01 -37.97 -5.06
N GLN A 174 11.86 -38.90 -5.50
CA GLN A 174 12.76 -39.60 -4.59
C GLN A 174 13.88 -38.65 -4.14
N GLN A 175 14.48 -38.90 -2.97
CA GLN A 175 15.57 -38.04 -2.45
C GLN A 175 16.81 -37.98 -3.36
N ASP A 176 16.98 -38.96 -4.25
CA ASP A 176 18.05 -38.99 -5.26
C ASP A 176 17.67 -38.27 -6.58
N GLY A 177 16.51 -37.60 -6.63
CA GLY A 177 16.02 -36.82 -7.77
C GLY A 177 15.30 -37.64 -8.84
N ARG A 178 15.05 -38.93 -8.60
CA ARG A 178 14.32 -39.80 -9.54
C ARG A 178 12.80 -39.65 -9.41
N PRO A 179 12.02 -39.97 -10.46
CA PRO A 179 10.57 -40.05 -10.35
C PRO A 179 10.14 -41.13 -9.35
N LEU A 180 8.89 -41.06 -8.88
CA LEU A 180 8.34 -42.05 -7.96
C LEU A 180 8.47 -43.48 -8.52
N PRO A 181 8.83 -44.47 -7.66
CA PRO A 181 8.90 -45.86 -8.06
C PRO A 181 7.58 -46.41 -8.62
N PRO A 182 7.62 -47.40 -9.52
CA PRO A 182 6.42 -48.07 -10.02
C PRO A 182 5.53 -48.55 -8.88
N GLY A 183 4.23 -48.23 -8.97
CA GLY A 183 3.24 -48.58 -7.96
C GLY A 183 3.03 -47.52 -6.88
N LEU A 184 3.83 -46.44 -6.83
CA LEU A 184 3.53 -45.27 -6.00
C LEU A 184 2.98 -44.13 -6.86
N SER A 185 1.97 -43.43 -6.32
CA SER A 185 1.47 -42.20 -6.91
C SER A 185 1.22 -41.14 -5.85
N ALA A 186 1.25 -39.88 -6.28
CA ALA A 186 1.05 -38.74 -5.40
C ALA A 186 0.31 -37.60 -6.11
N THR A 187 -0.54 -36.91 -5.37
CA THR A 187 -1.23 -35.70 -5.84
C THR A 187 -1.21 -34.63 -4.75
N PHE A 188 -0.94 -33.39 -5.15
CA PHE A 188 -1.10 -32.21 -4.30
C PHE A 188 -2.43 -31.52 -4.61
N SER A 189 -3.18 -31.12 -3.58
CA SER A 189 -4.45 -30.43 -3.71
C SER A 189 -4.55 -29.28 -2.69
N PRO A 190 -4.48 -28.01 -3.13
CA PRO A 190 -4.14 -27.56 -4.48
C PRO A 190 -2.67 -27.87 -4.85
N GLY A 191 -2.41 -28.31 -6.09
CA GLY A 191 -1.04 -28.50 -6.60
C GLY A 191 -0.23 -27.20 -6.78
N GLN A 192 -0.94 -26.08 -6.72
CA GLN A 192 -0.39 -24.73 -6.74
C GLN A 192 -1.06 -23.92 -5.64
N PRO A 193 -0.63 -24.10 -4.37
CA PRO A 193 -1.23 -23.35 -3.29
C PRO A 193 -0.99 -21.85 -3.54
N SER A 194 -2.08 -21.07 -3.60
CA SER A 194 -2.01 -19.61 -3.48
C SER A 194 -1.93 -19.17 -2.02
N THR A 195 -2.17 -20.11 -1.10
CA THR A 195 -2.20 -19.94 0.36
C THR A 195 -1.09 -20.77 1.02
N THR A 196 -1.13 -20.93 2.34
CA THR A 196 -0.07 -21.60 3.11
C THR A 196 -0.19 -23.11 3.19
N VAL A 197 -1.19 -23.76 2.58
CA VAL A 197 -1.44 -25.20 2.82
C VAL A 197 -1.78 -25.95 1.53
N SER A 198 -1.32 -27.20 1.43
CA SER A 198 -1.73 -28.17 0.40
C SER A 198 -1.89 -29.56 1.03
N ILE A 199 -2.86 -30.34 0.56
CA ILE A 199 -3.00 -31.75 0.94
C ILE A 199 -2.19 -32.60 -0.05
N LEU A 200 -1.28 -33.43 0.47
CA LEU A 200 -0.54 -34.45 -0.28
C LEU A 200 -1.23 -35.79 -0.08
N ARG A 201 -1.87 -36.33 -1.12
CA ARG A 201 -2.35 -37.71 -1.14
C ARG A 201 -1.27 -38.61 -1.71
N LEU A 202 -0.80 -39.56 -0.92
CA LEU A 202 0.08 -40.65 -1.35
C LEU A 202 -0.72 -41.93 -1.50
N ALA A 203 -0.53 -42.67 -2.59
CA ALA A 203 -1.18 -43.96 -2.80
C ALA A 203 -0.16 -45.05 -3.18
N ALA A 204 -0.39 -46.25 -2.66
CA ALA A 204 0.37 -47.45 -2.99
C ALA A 204 -0.54 -48.41 -3.75
N ALA A 205 -0.14 -48.80 -4.96
CA ALA A 205 -0.83 -49.82 -5.74
C ALA A 205 -0.78 -51.18 -4.99
N PRO A 206 -1.72 -52.10 -5.28
CA PRO A 206 -1.68 -53.45 -4.73
C PRO A 206 -0.37 -54.22 -5.02
N THR A 207 0.37 -53.80 -6.05
CA THR A 207 1.64 -54.41 -6.50
C THR A 207 2.87 -53.60 -6.09
N ALA A 208 2.73 -52.52 -5.34
CA ALA A 208 3.87 -51.71 -4.89
C ALA A 208 4.83 -52.54 -4.04
N THR A 209 6.14 -52.36 -4.20
CA THR A 209 7.11 -53.08 -3.35
C THR A 209 6.97 -52.63 -1.89
N THR A 210 7.09 -53.55 -0.94
CA THR A 210 7.04 -53.22 0.48
C THR A 210 8.40 -52.70 0.96
N GLY A 211 8.38 -51.84 1.98
CA GLY A 211 9.60 -51.27 2.57
C GLY A 211 9.62 -49.74 2.62
N PRO A 212 10.74 -49.16 3.07
CA PRO A 212 10.90 -47.71 3.18
C PRO A 212 11.22 -47.07 1.83
N TYR A 213 10.62 -45.91 1.59
CA TYR A 213 10.82 -45.06 0.43
C TYR A 213 11.27 -43.67 0.89
N PRO A 214 12.54 -43.30 0.66
CA PRO A 214 13.02 -41.94 0.93
C PRO A 214 12.48 -40.99 -0.14
N LEU A 215 11.59 -40.10 0.26
CA LEU A 215 10.89 -39.15 -0.62
C LEU A 215 11.28 -37.71 -0.28
N ARG A 216 11.11 -36.83 -1.27
CA ARG A 216 11.39 -35.40 -1.19
C ARG A 216 10.25 -34.61 -1.82
N ILE A 217 9.68 -33.70 -1.04
CA ILE A 217 8.81 -32.63 -1.57
C ILE A 217 9.71 -31.52 -2.06
N LYS A 218 9.44 -31.00 -3.24
CA LYS A 218 10.14 -29.87 -3.84
C LYS A 218 9.14 -28.76 -4.13
N ALA A 219 9.44 -27.57 -3.61
CA ALA A 219 8.69 -26.36 -3.84
C ALA A 219 9.54 -25.40 -4.68
N THR A 220 8.98 -24.99 -5.82
CA THR A 220 9.65 -24.08 -6.76
C THR A 220 8.86 -22.79 -6.92
N TRP A 221 9.58 -21.67 -6.91
CA TRP A 221 9.09 -20.35 -7.25
C TRP A 221 10.12 -19.67 -8.16
N GLY A 222 9.84 -19.56 -9.46
CA GLY A 222 10.85 -19.11 -10.42
C GLY A 222 12.13 -19.97 -10.36
N SER A 223 13.27 -19.37 -10.02
CA SER A 223 14.53 -20.07 -9.77
C SER A 223 14.79 -20.43 -8.29
N LEU A 224 13.93 -19.99 -7.37
CA LEU A 224 14.03 -20.33 -5.96
C LEU A 224 13.46 -21.73 -5.75
N GLU A 225 14.25 -22.58 -5.11
CA GLU A 225 13.89 -23.96 -4.81
C GLU A 225 14.13 -24.27 -3.33
N ARG A 226 13.15 -24.94 -2.71
CA ARG A 226 13.25 -25.48 -1.36
C ARG A 226 12.72 -26.90 -1.33
N THR A 227 13.33 -27.74 -0.52
CA THR A 227 13.02 -29.17 -0.43
C THR A 227 12.73 -29.58 1.00
N LEU A 228 11.90 -30.61 1.15
CA LEU A 228 11.56 -31.24 2.44
C LEU A 228 11.59 -32.75 2.28
N ASP A 229 12.49 -33.40 3.03
CA ASP A 229 12.73 -34.84 2.97
C ASP A 229 11.89 -35.58 4.02
N PHE A 230 11.31 -36.72 3.65
CA PHE A 230 10.52 -37.58 4.53
C PHE A 230 10.59 -39.05 4.07
N THR A 231 10.10 -39.98 4.90
CA THR A 231 10.15 -41.43 4.57
C THR A 231 8.77 -42.06 4.61
N LEU A 232 8.31 -42.60 3.48
CA LEU A 232 7.09 -43.42 3.41
C LEU A 232 7.44 -44.88 3.67
N THR A 233 6.68 -45.57 4.52
CA THR A 233 6.78 -47.04 4.66
C THR A 233 5.59 -47.72 3.98
N VAL A 234 5.85 -48.54 2.96
CA VAL A 234 4.83 -49.38 2.34
C VAL A 234 4.77 -50.73 3.04
N LEU A 235 3.60 -51.06 3.55
CA LEU A 235 3.30 -52.30 4.26
C LEU A 235 2.52 -53.26 3.35
N GLU A 236 2.61 -54.54 3.67
CA GLU A 236 1.82 -55.58 2.98
C GLU A 236 0.32 -55.37 3.21
N ALA A 237 -0.49 -55.72 2.21
CA ALA A 237 -1.94 -55.74 2.36
C ALA A 237 -2.34 -56.77 3.43
N LEU A 238 -3.26 -56.39 4.34
CA LEU A 238 -3.86 -57.33 5.29
C LEU A 238 -5.21 -57.82 4.77
N PRO A 239 -5.62 -59.06 5.06
CA PRO A 239 -6.97 -59.55 4.75
C PRO A 239 -8.05 -58.99 5.69
N GLU A 240 -7.66 -58.16 6.67
CA GLU A 240 -8.55 -57.60 7.68
C GLU A 240 -9.60 -56.64 7.08
N PRO A 241 -10.81 -56.58 7.68
CA PRO A 241 -11.83 -55.63 7.25
C PRO A 241 -11.35 -54.18 7.33
N ASP A 242 -11.49 -53.43 6.23
CA ASP A 242 -11.09 -52.03 6.13
C ASP A 242 -11.97 -51.22 5.17
N PHE A 243 -11.85 -49.90 5.20
CA PHE A 243 -12.41 -49.00 4.20
C PHE A 243 -11.51 -47.79 3.91
N GLN A 244 -11.80 -47.05 2.84
CA GLN A 244 -11.21 -45.75 2.58
C GLN A 244 -12.24 -44.75 2.11
N LEU A 245 -11.96 -43.47 2.38
CA LEU A 245 -12.79 -42.34 1.98
C LEU A 245 -12.13 -41.58 0.82
N ASN A 246 -12.88 -41.40 -0.26
CA ASN A 246 -12.47 -40.65 -1.44
C ASN A 246 -13.43 -39.50 -1.70
N LEU A 247 -12.90 -38.29 -1.79
CA LEU A 247 -13.65 -37.06 -1.99
C LEU A 247 -12.74 -35.98 -2.59
N THR A 248 -13.37 -34.92 -3.09
CA THR A 248 -12.68 -33.71 -3.52
C THR A 248 -11.97 -33.05 -2.32
N GLN A 249 -10.65 -32.95 -2.37
CA GLN A 249 -9.85 -32.45 -1.25
C GLN A 249 -9.76 -30.93 -1.16
N ASN A 250 -10.00 -30.20 -2.26
CA ASN A 250 -9.95 -28.73 -2.27
C ASN A 250 -11.31 -28.18 -2.68
N LEU A 251 -12.01 -27.60 -1.71
CA LEU A 251 -13.34 -27.04 -1.87
C LEU A 251 -13.29 -25.53 -1.76
N SER A 252 -14.17 -24.87 -2.51
CA SER A 252 -14.26 -23.42 -2.58
C SER A 252 -15.69 -23.00 -2.31
N LEU A 253 -15.89 -22.17 -1.28
CA LEU A 253 -17.23 -21.76 -0.88
C LEU A 253 -17.26 -20.25 -0.65
N GLN A 254 -18.19 -19.56 -1.31
CA GLN A 254 -18.42 -18.17 -0.98
C GLN A 254 -19.06 -18.10 0.39
N ARG A 255 -18.64 -17.14 1.22
CA ARG A 255 -19.28 -16.79 2.49
C ARG A 255 -20.81 -16.63 2.31
N GLY A 256 -21.60 -17.26 3.19
CA GLY A 256 -23.07 -17.34 3.06
C GLY A 256 -23.57 -18.42 2.09
N GLY A 257 -22.68 -19.15 1.41
CA GLY A 257 -22.99 -20.16 0.40
C GLY A 257 -23.14 -21.58 0.95
N THR A 258 -23.57 -22.49 0.08
CA THR A 258 -23.63 -23.94 0.33
C THR A 258 -23.09 -24.71 -0.88
N SER A 259 -22.37 -25.81 -0.64
CA SER A 259 -21.89 -26.74 -1.66
C SER A 259 -22.19 -28.19 -1.27
N SER A 260 -22.30 -29.08 -2.26
CA SER A 260 -22.51 -30.51 -2.05
C SER A 260 -21.49 -31.33 -2.84
N GLU A 261 -20.86 -32.30 -2.18
CA GLU A 261 -19.82 -33.17 -2.72
C GLU A 261 -20.17 -34.64 -2.48
N THR A 262 -19.81 -35.52 -3.40
CA THR A 262 -20.00 -36.97 -3.23
C THR A 262 -18.76 -37.60 -2.62
N ILE A 263 -18.93 -38.27 -1.50
CA ILE A 263 -17.93 -39.14 -0.87
C ILE A 263 -18.12 -40.55 -1.41
N THR A 264 -17.05 -41.14 -1.91
CA THR A 264 -16.98 -42.55 -2.30
C THR A 264 -16.26 -43.35 -1.23
N ILE A 265 -16.85 -44.48 -0.86
CA ILE A 265 -16.38 -45.37 0.20
C ILE A 265 -15.99 -46.71 -0.44
N THR A 266 -14.69 -46.97 -0.50
CA THR A 266 -14.16 -48.27 -0.90
C THR A 266 -14.05 -49.17 0.31
N ARG A 267 -14.70 -50.33 0.29
CA ARG A 267 -14.70 -51.31 1.38
C ARG A 267 -13.88 -52.53 0.99
N VAL A 268 -13.14 -53.08 1.95
CA VAL A 268 -12.36 -54.32 1.83
C VAL A 268 -12.84 -55.25 2.94
N ASN A 269 -13.50 -56.35 2.57
CA ASN A 269 -14.02 -57.35 3.53
C ASN A 269 -14.89 -56.76 4.66
N LEU A 270 -15.55 -55.61 4.40
CA LEU A 270 -16.30 -54.84 5.38
C LEU A 270 -17.76 -54.65 4.90
N SER A 271 -18.72 -54.82 5.80
CA SER A 271 -20.16 -54.62 5.54
C SER A 271 -20.82 -53.89 6.71
N GLY A 272 -22.00 -53.29 6.47
CA GLY A 272 -22.73 -52.52 7.48
C GLY A 272 -22.43 -51.01 7.44
N PRO A 273 -23.06 -50.24 8.36
CA PRO A 273 -23.02 -48.78 8.35
C PRO A 273 -21.67 -48.23 8.83
N ILE A 274 -21.21 -47.16 8.18
CA ILE A 274 -20.04 -46.38 8.59
C ILE A 274 -20.54 -44.99 8.99
N ALA A 275 -20.39 -44.60 10.25
CA ALA A 275 -20.82 -43.28 10.73
C ALA A 275 -19.85 -42.20 10.23
N LEU A 276 -20.37 -41.23 9.47
CA LEU A 276 -19.60 -40.11 8.94
C LEU A 276 -19.80 -38.85 9.78
N SER A 277 -18.71 -38.12 10.00
CA SER A 277 -18.70 -36.82 10.67
C SER A 277 -17.67 -35.89 10.02
N LEU A 278 -17.85 -34.58 10.18
CA LEU A 278 -16.89 -33.57 9.73
C LEU A 278 -16.43 -32.77 10.94
N GLU A 279 -15.12 -32.64 11.08
CA GLU A 279 -14.45 -31.97 12.20
C GLU A 279 -13.24 -31.20 11.69
N ARG A 280 -12.57 -30.45 12.58
CA ARG A 280 -11.27 -29.83 12.25
C ARG A 280 -10.19 -30.91 12.15
N PHE A 281 -9.10 -30.57 11.47
CA PHE A 281 -7.94 -31.44 11.32
C PHE A 281 -7.41 -32.02 12.65
N ASP A 282 -7.43 -31.23 13.72
CA ASP A 282 -6.99 -31.59 15.06
C ASP A 282 -8.03 -32.41 15.87
N GLY A 283 -9.16 -32.77 15.27
CA GLY A 283 -10.26 -33.50 15.92
C GLY A 283 -11.18 -32.63 16.79
N THR A 284 -11.00 -31.30 16.78
CA THR A 284 -11.92 -30.38 17.48
C THR A 284 -13.20 -30.13 16.66
N PRO A 285 -14.30 -29.68 17.30
CA PRO A 285 -15.52 -29.35 16.59
C PRO A 285 -15.33 -28.31 15.49
N LEU A 286 -16.23 -28.30 14.51
CA LEU A 286 -16.21 -27.32 13.42
C LEU A 286 -16.19 -25.87 13.96
N PRO A 287 -15.49 -24.95 13.27
CA PRO A 287 -15.55 -23.54 13.63
C PRO A 287 -17.01 -23.03 13.62
N PRO A 288 -17.37 -22.11 14.53
CA PRO A 288 -18.66 -21.42 14.44
C PRO A 288 -18.86 -20.82 13.05
N GLY A 289 -20.03 -21.07 12.45
CA GLY A 289 -20.37 -20.62 11.10
C GLY A 289 -20.08 -21.63 9.98
N ILE A 290 -19.46 -22.79 10.25
CA ILE A 290 -19.41 -23.92 9.32
C ILE A 290 -20.38 -24.99 9.80
N SER A 291 -21.28 -25.43 8.91
CA SER A 291 -22.15 -26.59 9.15
C SER A 291 -22.00 -27.61 8.03
N ALA A 292 -22.13 -28.90 8.36
CA ALA A 292 -22.10 -29.97 7.38
C ALA A 292 -23.11 -31.08 7.70
N THR A 293 -23.65 -31.69 6.66
CA THR A 293 -24.56 -32.84 6.75
C THR A 293 -24.16 -33.92 5.76
N PHE A 294 -24.41 -35.17 6.12
CA PHE A 294 -24.15 -36.34 5.27
C PHE A 294 -25.47 -37.03 4.92
N ALA A 295 -25.64 -37.40 3.65
CA ALA A 295 -26.83 -38.06 3.14
C ALA A 295 -26.46 -39.29 2.28
N PRO A 296 -26.61 -40.53 2.81
CA PRO A 296 -26.93 -40.87 4.20
C PRO A 296 -25.77 -40.55 5.15
N ALA A 297 -26.06 -40.33 6.44
CA ALA A 297 -25.04 -40.11 7.49
C ALA A 297 -24.32 -41.40 7.90
N GLU A 298 -25.00 -42.54 7.73
CA GLU A 298 -24.48 -43.88 7.98
C GLU A 298 -24.61 -44.73 6.70
N PRO A 299 -23.80 -44.47 5.66
CA PRO A 299 -23.84 -45.23 4.42
C PRO A 299 -23.46 -46.70 4.64
N GLU A 300 -24.35 -47.60 4.23
CA GLU A 300 -24.02 -49.01 3.96
C GLU A 300 -23.52 -49.20 2.51
N GLY A 301 -23.98 -48.33 1.61
CA GLY A 301 -23.58 -48.31 0.20
C GLY A 301 -22.26 -47.57 -0.08
N PRO A 302 -21.79 -47.57 -1.33
CA PRO A 302 -20.49 -47.00 -1.70
C PRO A 302 -20.44 -45.46 -1.70
N HIS A 303 -21.54 -44.77 -1.43
CA HIS A 303 -21.60 -43.30 -1.54
C HIS A 303 -22.34 -42.64 -0.38
N SER A 304 -21.94 -41.41 -0.07
CA SER A 304 -22.67 -40.45 0.76
C SER A 304 -22.45 -39.04 0.21
N THR A 305 -23.46 -38.17 0.26
CA THR A 305 -23.33 -36.77 -0.14
C THR A 305 -23.03 -35.91 1.09
N LEU A 306 -21.90 -35.21 1.07
CA LEU A 306 -21.50 -34.20 2.04
C LEU A 306 -21.99 -32.82 1.55
N THR A 307 -22.90 -32.20 2.29
CA THR A 307 -23.31 -30.81 2.07
C THR A 307 -22.66 -29.93 3.12
N ILE A 308 -21.94 -28.88 2.70
CA ILE A 308 -21.23 -27.93 3.57
C ILE A 308 -21.81 -26.53 3.34
N SER A 309 -22.11 -25.81 4.41
CA SER A 309 -22.58 -24.43 4.39
C SER A 309 -21.66 -23.52 5.21
N ALA A 310 -21.44 -22.30 4.72
CA ALA A 310 -20.69 -21.25 5.39
C ALA A 310 -21.63 -20.11 5.76
N ALA A 311 -21.56 -19.63 7.00
CA ALA A 311 -22.34 -18.48 7.46
C ALA A 311 -21.87 -17.16 6.79
N PRO A 312 -22.74 -16.14 6.68
CA PRO A 312 -22.40 -14.85 6.08
C PRO A 312 -21.34 -14.03 6.84
N ASP A 313 -21.02 -14.40 8.07
CA ASP A 313 -20.04 -13.74 8.95
C ASP A 313 -18.78 -14.60 9.19
N LEU A 314 -18.71 -15.79 8.59
CA LEU A 314 -17.57 -16.68 8.71
C LEU A 314 -16.30 -15.98 8.19
N PRO A 315 -15.20 -15.92 8.98
CA PRO A 315 -13.95 -15.32 8.51
C PRO A 315 -13.47 -15.94 7.20
N LEU A 316 -12.94 -15.12 6.29
CA LEU A 316 -12.35 -15.63 5.05
C LEU A 316 -11.05 -16.36 5.36
N GLY A 317 -10.72 -17.34 4.54
CA GLY A 317 -9.50 -18.13 4.73
C GLY A 317 -9.66 -19.59 4.38
N ASP A 318 -8.55 -20.30 4.58
CA ASP A 318 -8.51 -21.74 4.48
C ASP A 318 -8.88 -22.40 5.81
N TYR A 319 -9.75 -23.40 5.72
CA TYR A 319 -10.13 -24.26 6.83
C TYR A 319 -9.69 -25.68 6.50
N VAL A 320 -8.74 -26.21 7.28
CA VAL A 320 -8.33 -27.61 7.18
C VAL A 320 -9.30 -28.46 8.01
N LEU A 321 -10.14 -29.20 7.31
CA LEU A 321 -11.18 -30.06 7.84
C LEU A 321 -10.83 -31.54 7.61
N ARG A 322 -11.45 -32.41 8.38
CA ARG A 322 -11.28 -33.85 8.31
C ARG A 322 -12.65 -34.52 8.30
N VAL A 323 -12.91 -35.30 7.25
CA VAL A 323 -14.03 -36.25 7.27
C VAL A 323 -13.57 -37.47 8.05
N ARG A 324 -14.31 -37.82 9.08
CA ARG A 324 -14.06 -38.97 9.96
C ARG A 324 -15.16 -40.01 9.76
N GLY A 325 -14.75 -41.21 9.32
CA GLY A 325 -15.61 -42.38 9.23
C GLY A 325 -15.29 -43.37 10.35
N VAL A 326 -16.31 -43.92 11.00
CA VAL A 326 -16.15 -44.87 12.10
C VAL A 326 -17.07 -46.08 11.94
N GLN A 327 -16.51 -47.26 12.14
CA GLN A 327 -17.27 -48.49 12.34
C GLN A 327 -16.62 -49.34 13.43
N GLY A 328 -17.24 -49.38 14.62
CA GLY A 328 -16.65 -50.05 15.79
C GLY A 328 -15.34 -49.37 16.22
N THR A 329 -14.24 -50.11 16.22
CA THR A 329 -12.88 -49.59 16.50
C THR A 329 -12.15 -49.12 15.24
N LEU A 330 -12.70 -49.35 14.05
CA LEU A 330 -12.09 -48.95 12.79
C LEU A 330 -12.42 -47.49 12.50
N GLU A 331 -11.38 -46.68 12.37
CA GLU A 331 -11.48 -45.26 12.05
C GLU A 331 -10.64 -44.93 10.82
N ARG A 332 -11.23 -44.19 9.88
CA ARG A 332 -10.52 -43.69 8.69
C ARG A 332 -10.88 -42.25 8.46
N THR A 333 -9.90 -41.50 8.01
CA THR A 333 -10.01 -40.06 7.83
C THR A 333 -9.60 -39.66 6.43
N ALA A 334 -10.20 -38.60 5.91
CA ALA A 334 -9.75 -37.95 4.68
C ALA A 334 -9.80 -36.44 4.86
N LEU A 335 -8.79 -35.75 4.31
CA LEU A 335 -8.61 -34.31 4.50
C LEU A 335 -9.39 -33.51 3.46
N VAL A 336 -9.91 -32.37 3.90
CA VAL A 336 -10.58 -31.38 3.07
C VAL A 336 -10.04 -30.00 3.40
N LEU A 337 -9.47 -29.33 2.43
CA LEU A 337 -9.15 -27.92 2.48
C LEU A 337 -10.36 -27.15 1.95
N LEU A 338 -11.05 -26.42 2.83
CA LEU A 338 -12.16 -25.55 2.46
C LEU A 338 -11.67 -24.10 2.42
N ASN A 339 -11.58 -23.51 1.23
CA ASN A 339 -11.31 -22.09 1.06
C ASN A 339 -12.64 -21.31 1.07
N VAL A 340 -12.83 -20.51 2.12
CA VAL A 340 -13.96 -19.59 2.24
C VAL A 340 -13.54 -18.24 1.70
N PHE A 341 -14.26 -17.77 0.68
CA PHE A 341 -13.93 -16.54 -0.04
C PHE A 341 -15.12 -15.58 -0.13
N ASP A 342 -14.82 -14.37 -0.55
CA ASP A 342 -15.79 -13.37 -0.96
C ASP A 342 -15.33 -12.69 -2.27
N GLN A 343 -16.10 -11.77 -2.82
CA GLN A 343 -15.81 -11.13 -4.10
C GLN A 343 -15.63 -9.61 -3.99
N ALA A 344 -14.53 -9.12 -4.56
CA ALA A 344 -14.35 -7.71 -4.88
C ALA A 344 -14.80 -7.45 -6.32
N GLY A 345 -15.56 -6.37 -6.53
CA GLY A 345 -16.01 -5.92 -7.84
C GLY A 345 -15.24 -4.69 -8.32
N LEU A 346 -15.00 -4.59 -9.62
CA LEU A 346 -14.51 -3.38 -10.27
C LEU A 346 -15.32 -3.09 -11.54
N THR A 347 -15.66 -1.82 -11.78
CA THR A 347 -16.11 -1.33 -13.09
C THR A 347 -15.07 -0.31 -13.55
N ALA A 348 -14.42 -0.52 -14.69
CA ALA A 348 -13.38 0.37 -15.19
C ALA A 348 -13.69 0.78 -16.63
N THR A 349 -14.50 1.82 -16.81
CA THR A 349 -14.91 2.28 -18.15
C THR A 349 -13.74 2.93 -18.87
N GLY A 350 -13.44 2.49 -20.09
CA GLY A 350 -12.33 3.04 -20.90
C GLY A 350 -10.93 2.59 -20.48
N ALA A 351 -10.81 1.67 -19.51
CA ALA A 351 -9.52 1.09 -19.14
C ALA A 351 -8.95 0.26 -20.30
N VAL A 352 -7.65 0.43 -20.56
CA VAL A 352 -6.94 -0.34 -21.59
C VAL A 352 -6.45 -1.68 -21.05
N TRP A 353 -6.28 -1.79 -19.73
CA TRP A 353 -5.89 -3.03 -19.07
C TRP A 353 -6.24 -3.04 -17.60
N VAL A 354 -6.55 -4.24 -17.07
CA VAL A 354 -6.85 -4.47 -15.66
C VAL A 354 -6.20 -5.77 -15.17
N ALA A 355 -5.56 -5.70 -14.01
CA ALA A 355 -5.16 -6.87 -13.23
C ALA A 355 -5.61 -6.74 -11.77
N ALA A 356 -5.57 -7.86 -11.06
CA ALA A 356 -6.02 -7.97 -9.69
C ALA A 356 -5.09 -8.87 -8.86
N GLN A 357 -5.14 -8.72 -7.54
CA GLN A 357 -4.32 -9.46 -6.58
C GLN A 357 -5.16 -9.79 -5.33
N ASP A 358 -5.12 -11.03 -4.85
CA ASP A 358 -5.66 -11.41 -3.53
C ASP A 358 -4.53 -11.31 -2.49
N ASP A 359 -4.65 -10.38 -1.54
CA ASP A 359 -3.60 -9.99 -0.58
C ASP A 359 -2.22 -9.75 -1.23
N SER A 360 -1.22 -10.58 -0.94
CA SER A 360 0.12 -10.54 -1.53
C SER A 360 0.34 -11.63 -2.60
N GLY A 361 -0.75 -12.15 -3.18
CA GLY A 361 -0.70 -13.15 -4.25
C GLY A 361 -0.07 -12.64 -5.54
N ALA A 362 -0.07 -13.44 -6.61
CA ALA A 362 0.38 -12.95 -7.92
C ALA A 362 -0.62 -11.92 -8.49
N TRP A 363 -0.13 -10.90 -9.20
CA TRP A 363 -0.98 -10.08 -10.06
C TRP A 363 -1.49 -10.90 -11.25
N GLN A 364 -2.80 -10.90 -11.46
CA GLN A 364 -3.46 -11.66 -12.51
C GLN A 364 -4.29 -10.74 -13.40
N VAL A 365 -4.15 -10.85 -14.72
CA VAL A 365 -4.98 -10.11 -15.67
C VAL A 365 -6.42 -10.59 -15.56
N VAL A 366 -7.35 -9.67 -15.33
CA VAL A 366 -8.78 -9.96 -15.16
C VAL A 366 -9.55 -9.44 -16.36
N GLN A 367 -10.41 -10.28 -16.93
CA GLN A 367 -11.30 -9.91 -18.03
C GLN A 367 -12.68 -9.48 -17.48
N PRO A 368 -13.33 -8.46 -18.09
CA PRO A 368 -14.64 -8.03 -17.65
C PRO A 368 -15.71 -9.04 -18.08
N THR A 369 -16.67 -9.30 -17.19
CA THR A 369 -17.92 -10.01 -17.46
C THR A 369 -19.06 -9.00 -17.39
N ALA A 370 -19.77 -8.80 -18.50
CA ALA A 370 -20.86 -7.81 -18.61
C ALA A 370 -20.47 -6.39 -18.13
N GLY A 371 -19.24 -5.95 -18.46
CA GLY A 371 -18.72 -4.62 -18.06
C GLY A 371 -18.21 -4.52 -16.62
N SER A 372 -18.20 -5.63 -15.87
CA SER A 372 -17.69 -5.70 -14.49
C SER A 372 -16.55 -6.72 -14.36
N TYR A 373 -15.49 -6.33 -13.67
CA TYR A 373 -14.39 -7.19 -13.25
C TYR A 373 -14.72 -7.75 -11.86
N ARG A 374 -14.36 -9.01 -11.62
CA ARG A 374 -14.53 -9.66 -10.32
C ARG A 374 -13.25 -10.33 -9.90
N LEU A 375 -12.90 -10.17 -8.63
CA LEU A 375 -11.77 -10.84 -8.00
C LEU A 375 -12.30 -11.65 -6.81
N ARG A 376 -11.85 -12.91 -6.72
CA ARG A 376 -12.00 -13.73 -5.53
C ARG A 376 -10.99 -13.28 -4.47
N VAL A 377 -11.48 -12.98 -3.27
CA VAL A 377 -10.68 -12.58 -2.11
C VAL A 377 -10.87 -13.63 -1.03
N SER A 378 -9.78 -14.25 -0.59
CA SER A 378 -9.83 -15.41 0.30
C SER A 378 -8.95 -15.29 1.54
N ASN A 379 -8.24 -14.18 1.70
CA ASN A 379 -7.41 -13.94 2.87
C ASN A 379 -8.23 -13.39 4.05
N ALA A 380 -7.85 -13.76 5.27
CA ALA A 380 -8.52 -13.35 6.50
C ALA A 380 -8.46 -11.84 6.78
N ALA A 381 -7.48 -11.12 6.20
CA ALA A 381 -7.37 -9.67 6.29
C ALA A 381 -8.31 -8.93 5.33
N GLU A 382 -9.03 -9.67 4.47
CA GLU A 382 -9.90 -9.17 3.41
C GLU A 382 -9.21 -8.21 2.42
N ARG A 383 -7.88 -8.28 2.32
CA ARG A 383 -7.05 -7.41 1.49
C ARG A 383 -7.07 -7.81 0.02
N TYR A 384 -7.14 -6.84 -0.87
CA TYR A 384 -7.07 -7.11 -2.30
C TYR A 384 -6.52 -5.92 -3.07
N GLY A 385 -6.03 -6.18 -4.28
CA GLY A 385 -5.43 -5.21 -5.17
C GLY A 385 -6.14 -5.14 -6.53
N TRP A 386 -6.27 -3.93 -7.10
CA TRP A 386 -6.57 -3.70 -8.51
C TRP A 386 -5.46 -2.87 -9.16
N ALA A 387 -5.00 -3.26 -10.33
CA ALA A 387 -4.12 -2.47 -11.17
C ALA A 387 -4.88 -2.11 -12.45
N VAL A 388 -5.04 -0.83 -12.72
CA VAL A 388 -5.86 -0.31 -13.82
C VAL A 388 -5.02 0.65 -14.64
N VAL A 389 -4.95 0.42 -15.95
CA VAL A 389 -4.23 1.29 -16.87
C VAL A 389 -5.25 2.11 -17.66
N CYS A 390 -5.13 3.43 -17.54
CA CYS A 390 -5.81 4.41 -18.36
C CYS A 390 -4.81 5.00 -19.36
N SER A 391 -5.26 5.38 -20.56
CA SER A 391 -4.40 6.01 -21.56
C SER A 391 -5.07 7.23 -22.13
N LYS A 392 -4.33 8.33 -22.24
CA LYS A 392 -4.80 9.60 -22.80
C LYS A 392 -3.82 10.04 -23.87
N THR A 393 -4.32 10.51 -25.02
CA THR A 393 -3.49 11.07 -26.09
C THR A 393 -3.90 12.50 -26.37
N GLU A 394 -2.96 13.44 -26.24
CA GLU A 394 -3.16 14.87 -26.46
C GLU A 394 -2.02 15.44 -27.29
N ALA A 395 -2.33 16.17 -28.36
CA ALA A 395 -1.35 16.80 -29.24
C ALA A 395 -0.21 15.86 -29.72
N GLY A 396 -0.51 14.56 -29.89
CA GLY A 396 0.46 13.55 -30.31
C GLY A 396 1.27 12.90 -29.17
N LEU A 397 1.15 13.41 -27.93
CA LEU A 397 1.74 12.81 -26.73
C LEU A 397 0.74 11.85 -26.08
N THR A 398 1.13 10.60 -25.86
CA THR A 398 0.32 9.61 -25.13
C THR A 398 0.83 9.49 -23.69
N THR A 399 -0.05 9.63 -22.71
CA THR A 399 0.26 9.38 -21.31
C THR A 399 -0.49 8.14 -20.84
N HIS A 400 0.26 7.15 -20.38
CA HIS A 400 -0.27 5.96 -19.72
C HIS A 400 -0.27 6.20 -18.22
N GLN A 401 -1.45 6.14 -17.60
CA GLN A 401 -1.61 6.20 -16.16
C GLN A 401 -1.87 4.79 -15.62
N VAL A 402 -0.93 4.26 -14.86
CA VAL A 402 -1.04 2.97 -14.16
C VAL A 402 -1.45 3.25 -12.72
N SER A 403 -2.63 2.82 -12.32
CA SER A 403 -3.15 3.04 -10.97
C SER A 403 -3.33 1.72 -10.24
N VAL A 404 -2.61 1.54 -9.15
CA VAL A 404 -2.69 0.39 -8.25
C VAL A 404 -3.43 0.79 -6.99
N TYR A 405 -4.51 0.06 -6.70
CA TYR A 405 -5.37 0.25 -5.55
C TYR A 405 -5.23 -0.96 -4.65
N GLN A 406 -4.88 -0.74 -3.39
CA GLN A 406 -4.76 -1.77 -2.36
C GLN A 406 -5.76 -1.47 -1.24
N LEU A 407 -6.78 -2.32 -1.17
CA LEU A 407 -8.04 -2.08 -0.46
C LEU A 407 -8.42 -3.28 0.41
N THR A 408 -9.42 -3.11 1.28
CA THR A 408 -10.04 -4.22 2.00
C THR A 408 -11.52 -4.32 1.67
N LEU A 409 -12.12 -5.52 1.66
CA LEU A 409 -13.56 -5.68 1.42
C LEU A 409 -14.41 -4.91 2.43
N SER A 410 -13.95 -4.81 3.68
CA SER A 410 -14.60 -4.02 4.73
C SER A 410 -14.62 -2.51 4.45
N GLU A 411 -13.68 -1.99 3.65
CA GLU A 411 -13.63 -0.58 3.25
C GLU A 411 -14.28 -0.33 1.89
N VAL A 412 -14.02 -1.22 0.92
CA VAL A 412 -14.47 -1.13 -0.46
C VAL A 412 -14.79 -2.54 -0.95
N ARG A 413 -16.05 -2.81 -1.28
CA ARG A 413 -16.43 -4.08 -1.94
C ARG A 413 -16.45 -3.94 -3.45
N THR A 414 -16.96 -2.82 -3.93
CA THR A 414 -17.09 -2.49 -5.35
C THR A 414 -16.39 -1.18 -5.64
N LEU A 415 -15.47 -1.22 -6.59
CA LEU A 415 -14.74 -0.07 -7.09
C LEU A 415 -15.32 0.33 -8.45
N SER A 416 -15.56 1.62 -8.71
CA SER A 416 -15.90 2.08 -10.05
C SER A 416 -14.99 3.22 -10.47
N LEU A 417 -14.37 3.08 -11.63
CA LEU A 417 -13.39 3.97 -12.23
C LEU A 417 -13.82 4.28 -13.65
N SER A 418 -13.49 5.49 -14.09
CA SER A 418 -13.64 5.92 -15.47
C SER A 418 -12.30 6.47 -15.91
N CYS A 419 -11.70 5.83 -16.90
CA CYS A 419 -10.55 6.39 -17.58
C CYS A 419 -11.03 7.54 -18.50
N PRO A 420 -10.20 8.56 -18.71
CA PRO A 420 -10.48 9.55 -19.75
C PRO A 420 -10.67 8.81 -21.08
N PRO A 421 -11.67 9.19 -21.90
CA PRO A 421 -11.89 8.53 -23.17
C PRO A 421 -10.64 8.67 -24.02
N ALA A 422 -10.16 7.56 -24.60
CA ALA A 422 -9.15 7.61 -25.65
C ALA A 422 -9.62 8.63 -26.69
N ALA A 423 -8.80 9.66 -26.96
CA ALA A 423 -9.10 10.86 -27.76
C ALA A 423 -10.34 10.67 -28.63
N SER A 424 -11.52 10.97 -28.09
CA SER A 424 -12.76 10.63 -28.77
C SER A 424 -12.90 11.54 -29.98
N SER A 425 -13.32 10.99 -31.11
CA SER A 425 -13.77 11.71 -32.32
C SER A 425 -14.99 12.63 -32.09
N GLY A 426 -15.38 12.89 -30.84
CA GLY A 426 -16.49 13.76 -30.48
C GLY A 426 -16.18 15.22 -30.81
N ALA A 427 -17.17 15.93 -31.33
CA ALA A 427 -17.03 17.35 -31.65
C ALA A 427 -16.87 18.18 -30.37
N PHE A 428 -15.82 19.01 -30.33
CA PHE A 428 -15.60 20.01 -29.30
C PHE A 428 -16.06 21.37 -29.80
N SER A 429 -16.48 22.25 -28.90
CA SER A 429 -16.99 23.58 -29.25
C SER A 429 -16.76 24.59 -28.14
N ASP A 430 -16.77 25.86 -28.52
CA ASP A 430 -16.59 26.98 -27.59
C ASP A 430 -17.98 27.54 -27.20
N LEU A 431 -18.16 27.84 -25.92
CA LEU A 431 -19.33 28.56 -25.41
C LEU A 431 -18.86 29.90 -24.82
N SER A 432 -19.41 31.00 -25.32
CA SER A 432 -19.06 32.35 -24.87
C SER A 432 -20.29 33.18 -24.54
N GLY A 433 -20.10 34.37 -23.97
CA GLY A 433 -21.19 35.31 -23.73
C GLY A 433 -20.80 36.43 -22.78
N GLN A 434 -21.75 37.31 -22.49
CA GLN A 434 -21.63 38.35 -21.46
C GLN A 434 -22.35 37.92 -20.18
N LEU A 435 -21.70 38.08 -19.02
CA LEU A 435 -22.32 37.90 -17.72
C LEU A 435 -22.70 39.26 -17.14
N THR A 436 -23.93 39.71 -17.36
CA THR A 436 -24.39 41.05 -16.99
C THR A 436 -24.78 41.15 -15.50
N ASN A 437 -24.88 42.38 -14.99
CA ASN A 437 -25.27 42.69 -13.60
C ASN A 437 -24.32 42.16 -12.51
N LEU A 438 -23.01 42.23 -12.80
CA LEU A 438 -21.94 41.87 -11.87
C LEU A 438 -21.49 43.01 -10.93
N ASP A 439 -21.85 44.26 -11.20
CA ASP A 439 -21.53 45.43 -10.36
C ASP A 439 -20.02 45.59 -10.05
N GLY A 440 -19.16 45.25 -11.02
CA GLY A 440 -17.70 45.31 -10.88
C GLY A 440 -17.10 44.17 -10.06
N ARG A 441 -17.84 43.09 -9.84
CA ARG A 441 -17.41 41.94 -9.03
C ARG A 441 -16.94 40.77 -9.90
N HIS A 442 -16.18 39.88 -9.26
CA HIS A 442 -15.75 38.62 -9.86
C HIS A 442 -16.91 37.64 -10.01
N ALA A 443 -16.78 36.72 -10.96
CA ALA A 443 -17.74 35.66 -11.17
C ALA A 443 -17.09 34.41 -11.73
N GLN A 444 -17.84 33.31 -11.79
CA GLN A 444 -17.44 32.10 -12.48
C GLN A 444 -18.60 31.59 -13.32
N VAL A 445 -18.30 31.04 -14.50
CA VAL A 445 -19.24 30.30 -15.34
C VAL A 445 -18.71 28.88 -15.52
N ALA A 446 -19.58 27.88 -15.44
CA ALA A 446 -19.24 26.46 -15.52
C ALA A 446 -20.23 25.68 -16.39
N PHE A 447 -19.73 24.76 -17.21
CA PHE A 447 -20.51 23.81 -18.01
C PHE A 447 -19.72 22.53 -18.20
N GLY A 448 -20.29 21.39 -17.83
CA GLY A 448 -19.56 20.13 -17.86
C GLY A 448 -18.38 20.15 -16.89
N THR A 449 -17.20 19.89 -17.43
CA THR A 449 -15.92 19.99 -16.71
C THR A 449 -15.21 21.32 -16.95
N ALA A 450 -15.73 22.18 -17.83
CA ALA A 450 -15.13 23.46 -18.18
C ALA A 450 -15.63 24.57 -17.26
N SER A 451 -14.75 25.52 -16.93
CA SER A 451 -15.13 26.75 -16.23
C SER A 451 -14.26 27.92 -16.66
N ASP A 452 -14.81 29.14 -16.58
CA ASP A 452 -14.08 30.40 -16.77
C ASP A 452 -14.32 31.32 -15.57
N PHE A 453 -13.26 32.01 -15.14
CA PHE A 453 -13.29 32.96 -14.04
C PHE A 453 -13.33 34.39 -14.58
N VAL A 454 -14.46 35.07 -14.42
CA VAL A 454 -14.68 36.42 -14.95
C VAL A 454 -14.10 37.44 -13.98
N ASP A 455 -13.02 38.10 -14.39
CA ASP A 455 -12.25 39.07 -13.61
C ASP A 455 -12.56 40.52 -14.07
N PRO A 456 -12.96 41.44 -13.18
CA PRO A 456 -13.12 42.87 -13.47
C PRO A 456 -11.89 43.55 -14.09
N ALA A 457 -10.69 43.03 -13.84
CA ALA A 457 -9.44 43.54 -14.42
C ALA A 457 -9.16 43.02 -15.84
N ARG A 458 -10.02 42.15 -16.40
CA ARG A 458 -9.83 41.54 -17.72
C ARG A 458 -10.09 42.55 -18.86
N THR A 459 -9.02 43.04 -19.48
CA THR A 459 -9.06 44.09 -20.53
C THR A 459 -9.08 43.59 -21.98
N ALA A 460 -9.23 42.27 -22.21
CA ALA A 460 -9.05 41.58 -23.50
C ALA A 460 -7.69 41.80 -24.16
N ASP A 461 -6.78 40.87 -23.92
CA ASP A 461 -5.63 40.61 -24.78
C ASP A 461 -5.27 39.13 -24.69
N PHE A 462 -4.73 38.62 -25.81
CA PHE A 462 -4.47 37.22 -26.14
C PHE A 462 -4.15 36.26 -24.96
N PRO A 463 -4.69 35.01 -24.94
CA PRO A 463 -5.54 34.35 -25.94
C PRO A 463 -6.94 34.98 -25.99
N PRO A 464 -7.81 34.70 -27.00
CA PRO A 464 -9.01 35.49 -27.27
C PRO A 464 -10.10 35.21 -26.22
N THR A 465 -9.91 35.74 -25.02
CA THR A 465 -10.90 35.75 -23.94
C THR A 465 -11.68 37.07 -24.03
N PRO A 466 -13.02 37.04 -23.94
CA PRO A 466 -13.83 38.24 -23.95
C PRO A 466 -13.43 39.20 -22.82
N ALA A 467 -13.41 40.51 -23.09
CA ALA A 467 -13.21 41.51 -22.04
C ALA A 467 -14.31 41.41 -20.99
N TYR A 468 -14.03 41.86 -19.76
CA TYR A 468 -15.05 41.92 -18.72
C TYR A 468 -16.31 42.66 -19.20
N PRO A 469 -17.54 42.15 -18.92
CA PRO A 469 -17.87 40.98 -18.10
C PRO A 469 -18.09 39.69 -18.90
N GLY A 470 -17.36 39.50 -19.99
CA GLY A 470 -17.50 38.33 -20.85
C GLY A 470 -16.78 37.08 -20.34
N TYR A 471 -17.35 35.93 -20.67
CA TYR A 471 -16.82 34.61 -20.35
C TYR A 471 -16.59 33.77 -21.61
N LEU A 472 -15.66 32.81 -21.53
CA LEU A 472 -15.38 31.86 -22.59
C LEU A 472 -14.96 30.49 -22.04
N LEU A 473 -15.77 29.48 -22.34
CA LEU A 473 -15.44 28.08 -22.14
C LEU A 473 -14.95 27.50 -23.47
N GLN A 474 -13.64 27.24 -23.59
CA GLN A 474 -13.02 26.74 -24.82
C GLN A 474 -12.95 25.22 -24.86
N GLY A 475 -13.08 24.64 -26.05
CA GLY A 475 -12.81 23.21 -26.25
C GLY A 475 -13.70 22.30 -25.41
N VAL A 476 -14.97 22.69 -25.24
CA VAL A 476 -15.95 21.97 -24.42
C VAL A 476 -16.60 20.87 -25.23
N ARG A 477 -16.84 19.71 -24.62
CA ARG A 477 -17.53 18.59 -25.28
C ARG A 477 -18.97 19.02 -25.63
N GLN A 478 -19.37 18.83 -26.89
CA GLN A 478 -20.77 18.98 -27.28
C GLN A 478 -21.66 17.96 -26.53
N GLY A 479 -22.86 18.39 -26.15
CA GLY A 479 -23.80 17.58 -25.38
C GLY A 479 -24.71 18.42 -24.49
N THR A 480 -25.48 17.73 -23.65
CA THR A 480 -26.41 18.36 -22.70
C THR A 480 -25.83 18.32 -21.30
N ALA A 481 -25.69 19.48 -20.66
CA ALA A 481 -25.25 19.64 -19.28
C ALA A 481 -25.88 20.89 -18.64
N ASP A 482 -25.72 21.06 -17.33
CA ASP A 482 -26.18 22.27 -16.66
C ASP A 482 -25.18 23.42 -16.89
N LEU A 483 -25.65 24.55 -17.42
CA LEU A 483 -24.84 25.77 -17.46
C LEU A 483 -25.08 26.54 -16.16
N MET A 484 -24.02 26.77 -15.38
CA MET A 484 -24.10 27.40 -14.08
C MET A 484 -23.19 28.62 -13.99
N ALA A 485 -23.59 29.62 -13.21
CA ALA A 485 -22.73 30.76 -12.89
C ALA A 485 -22.90 31.21 -11.44
N VAL A 486 -21.86 31.82 -10.88
CA VAL A 486 -21.87 32.45 -9.56
C VAL A 486 -21.27 33.85 -9.63
N ARG A 487 -21.74 34.74 -8.75
CA ARG A 487 -21.16 36.06 -8.51
C ARG A 487 -20.56 36.06 -7.12
N TYR A 488 -19.33 36.55 -7.02
CA TYR A 488 -18.61 36.65 -5.76
C TYR A 488 -18.80 38.02 -5.11
N LEU A 489 -18.79 38.05 -3.79
CA LEU A 489 -18.58 39.26 -3.00
C LEU A 489 -17.19 39.84 -3.31
N PRO A 490 -16.99 41.16 -3.13
CA PRO A 490 -15.64 41.75 -3.18
C PRO A 490 -14.72 40.99 -2.21
N PRO A 491 -13.54 40.54 -2.67
CA PRO A 491 -12.68 39.69 -1.85
C PRO A 491 -12.16 40.46 -0.63
N THR A 492 -12.13 39.81 0.52
CA THR A 492 -11.56 40.39 1.75
C THR A 492 -10.02 40.38 1.69
N PRO A 493 -9.32 41.46 2.09
CA PRO A 493 -7.85 41.50 2.12
C PRO A 493 -7.26 40.29 2.88
N PRO A 494 -6.27 39.57 2.32
CA PRO A 494 -5.37 39.95 1.22
C PRO A 494 -5.87 39.65 -0.22
N GLY A 495 -7.17 39.55 -0.46
CA GLY A 495 -7.74 39.59 -1.82
C GLY A 495 -7.78 38.24 -2.55
N THR A 496 -7.73 37.13 -1.80
CA THR A 496 -7.51 35.77 -2.33
C THR A 496 -8.60 34.79 -1.91
N TYR A 497 -9.61 35.31 -1.21
CA TYR A 497 -10.78 34.58 -0.72
C TYR A 497 -12.02 35.08 -1.44
N PHE A 498 -12.72 34.18 -2.14
CA PHE A 498 -13.98 34.48 -2.78
C PHE A 498 -15.13 33.76 -2.07
N GLN A 499 -16.25 34.46 -1.94
CA GLN A 499 -17.49 33.93 -1.39
C GLN A 499 -18.63 34.37 -2.30
N ALA A 500 -19.39 33.41 -2.81
CA ALA A 500 -20.52 33.68 -3.68
C ALA A 500 -21.69 34.27 -2.87
N ASP A 501 -22.37 35.26 -3.43
CA ASP A 501 -23.63 35.80 -2.89
C ASP A 501 -24.84 35.44 -3.75
N ARG A 502 -24.61 35.13 -5.03
CA ARG A 502 -25.65 34.76 -5.99
C ARG A 502 -25.17 33.65 -6.91
N ALA A 503 -26.13 32.85 -7.37
CA ALA A 503 -25.94 31.85 -8.41
C ALA A 503 -27.00 31.99 -9.50
N LEU A 504 -26.73 31.37 -10.65
CA LEU A 504 -27.64 31.26 -11.78
C LEU A 504 -27.51 29.86 -12.35
N PHE A 505 -28.64 29.19 -12.58
CA PHE A 505 -28.68 27.87 -13.23
C PHE A 505 -29.51 27.89 -14.50
N GLN A 506 -28.96 27.33 -15.56
CA GLN A 506 -29.65 27.02 -16.80
C GLN A 506 -29.53 25.51 -17.04
N ARG A 507 -30.56 24.81 -16.58
CA ARG A 507 -30.59 23.35 -16.54
C ARG A 507 -30.66 22.74 -17.93
N SER A 508 -29.96 21.62 -18.13
CA SER A 508 -30.00 20.85 -19.38
C SER A 508 -29.75 21.69 -20.65
N TYR A 509 -28.81 22.63 -20.56
CA TYR A 509 -28.36 23.40 -21.72
C TYR A 509 -27.64 22.47 -22.71
N THR A 510 -27.94 22.61 -24.00
CA THR A 510 -27.41 21.73 -25.05
C THR A 510 -26.47 22.50 -25.97
N LEU A 511 -25.20 22.10 -25.96
CA LEU A 511 -24.14 22.64 -26.80
C LEU A 511 -23.93 21.75 -28.03
N SER A 512 -24.29 22.23 -29.22
CA SER A 512 -24.21 21.46 -30.49
C SER A 512 -23.21 22.03 -31.51
N GLY A 513 -22.41 23.01 -31.10
CA GLY A 513 -21.51 23.80 -31.96
C GLY A 513 -20.96 24.99 -31.19
N ARG A 514 -20.18 25.86 -31.85
CA ARG A 514 -19.82 27.15 -31.24
C ARG A 514 -21.10 27.97 -30.97
N GLN A 515 -21.28 28.39 -29.73
CA GLN A 515 -22.47 29.13 -29.30
C GLN A 515 -22.10 30.33 -28.44
N SER A 516 -22.96 31.35 -28.46
CA SER A 516 -22.88 32.52 -27.61
C SER A 516 -24.19 32.68 -26.85
N LEU A 517 -24.13 32.92 -25.54
CA LEU A 517 -25.28 33.06 -24.67
C LEU A 517 -24.98 34.08 -23.57
N ASP A 518 -25.74 35.17 -23.54
CA ASP A 518 -25.63 36.14 -22.45
C ASP A 518 -26.41 35.65 -21.23
N LEU A 519 -25.79 35.84 -20.06
CA LEU A 519 -26.32 35.46 -18.75
C LEU A 519 -26.57 36.72 -17.92
N ASP A 520 -27.64 36.71 -17.12
CA ASP A 520 -28.05 37.85 -16.31
C ASP A 520 -28.13 37.47 -14.82
N MET A 521 -27.22 38.01 -14.01
CA MET A 521 -27.15 37.75 -12.56
C MET A 521 -28.25 38.43 -11.72
N GLN A 522 -29.18 39.14 -12.34
CA GLN A 522 -30.42 39.65 -11.74
C GLN A 522 -31.67 39.12 -12.44
N GLY A 523 -31.50 38.32 -13.51
CA GLY A 523 -32.59 37.72 -14.26
C GLY A 523 -33.31 36.59 -13.49
N SER A 524 -34.38 36.05 -14.07
CA SER A 524 -35.22 35.01 -13.46
C SER A 524 -34.50 33.67 -13.20
N ALA A 525 -33.41 33.40 -13.93
CA ALA A 525 -32.56 32.24 -13.71
C ALA A 525 -31.60 32.42 -12.51
N SER A 526 -31.35 33.66 -12.08
CA SER A 526 -30.51 34.00 -10.95
C SER A 526 -31.27 34.02 -9.62
N PHE A 527 -30.58 33.70 -8.53
CA PHE A 527 -31.11 33.69 -7.17
C PHE A 527 -30.00 34.00 -6.15
N ALA A 528 -30.39 34.53 -5.00
CA ALA A 528 -29.48 34.73 -3.88
C ALA A 528 -29.16 33.39 -3.20
N LEU A 529 -27.95 33.27 -2.66
CA LEU A 529 -27.60 32.16 -1.79
C LEU A 529 -28.19 32.39 -0.39
N GLU A 530 -28.54 31.30 0.30
CA GLU A 530 -29.25 31.34 1.57
C GLU A 530 -28.39 30.86 2.75
N GLY A 531 -28.58 31.49 3.91
CA GLY A 531 -27.87 31.16 5.14
C GLY A 531 -26.38 31.51 5.11
N THR A 532 -25.68 31.16 6.18
CA THR A 532 -24.24 31.29 6.29
C THR A 532 -23.71 30.09 7.04
N TYR A 533 -22.85 29.32 6.37
CA TYR A 533 -22.28 28.10 6.89
C TYR A 533 -20.76 28.18 6.82
N THR A 534 -20.09 27.46 7.72
CA THR A 534 -18.62 27.46 7.83
C THR A 534 -18.04 26.08 7.60
N ALA A 535 -16.95 26.03 6.83
CA ALA A 535 -16.07 24.89 6.69
C ALA A 535 -14.76 25.19 7.42
N THR A 536 -14.54 24.55 8.56
CA THR A 536 -13.36 24.74 9.39
C THR A 536 -12.30 23.69 9.10
N LEU A 537 -11.05 24.14 8.95
CA LEU A 537 -9.90 23.33 8.61
C LEU A 537 -8.91 23.31 9.78
N THR A 538 -8.72 22.13 10.33
CA THR A 538 -7.82 21.91 11.46
C THR A 538 -6.46 21.35 11.00
N ASN A 539 -5.40 21.71 11.73
CA ASN A 539 -3.99 21.38 11.45
C ASN A 539 -3.39 21.85 10.11
N PRO A 540 -3.74 23.04 9.57
CA PRO A 540 -3.02 23.59 8.41
C PRO A 540 -1.56 23.87 8.77
N ASN A 541 -0.66 23.64 7.81
CA ASN A 541 0.73 24.03 7.91
C ASN A 541 0.88 25.46 7.38
N PRO A 542 1.22 26.44 8.23
CA PRO A 542 1.32 27.84 7.82
C PRO A 542 2.45 28.11 6.80
N ALA A 543 3.43 27.21 6.68
CA ALA A 543 4.51 27.31 5.70
C ALA A 543 4.21 26.58 4.38
N ALA A 544 3.08 25.88 4.29
CA ALA A 544 2.69 25.17 3.07
C ALA A 544 1.94 26.10 2.11
N GLN A 545 2.19 25.92 0.81
CA GLN A 545 1.28 26.46 -0.20
C GLN A 545 0.02 25.61 -0.20
N GLY A 546 -1.15 26.22 -0.30
CA GLY A 546 -2.38 25.45 -0.25
C GLY A 546 -3.55 26.18 -0.86
N LEU A 547 -4.64 25.45 -0.99
CA LEU A 547 -5.92 25.97 -1.43
C LEU A 547 -7.02 25.25 -0.68
N SER A 548 -8.18 25.89 -0.61
CA SER A 548 -9.39 25.25 -0.12
C SER A 548 -10.58 25.83 -0.86
N TYR A 549 -11.52 24.98 -1.25
CA TYR A 549 -12.74 25.43 -1.88
C TYR A 549 -13.94 24.64 -1.38
N LEU A 550 -15.11 25.25 -1.55
CA LEU A 550 -16.40 24.64 -1.38
C LEU A 550 -17.17 24.78 -2.69
N ALA A 551 -17.44 23.64 -3.32
CA ALA A 551 -18.11 23.57 -4.62
C ALA A 551 -19.51 22.96 -4.50
N TYR A 552 -20.40 23.35 -5.40
CA TYR A 552 -21.68 22.72 -5.65
C TYR A 552 -21.63 21.94 -6.95
N LEU A 553 -21.98 20.66 -6.90
CA LEU A 553 -21.88 19.75 -8.02
C LEU A 553 -23.27 19.30 -8.45
N THR A 554 -23.49 19.34 -9.76
CA THR A 554 -24.63 18.71 -10.40
C THR A 554 -24.18 17.43 -11.08
N PRO A 555 -25.12 16.52 -11.34
CA PRO A 555 -25.01 15.51 -12.35
C PRO A 555 -24.06 15.65 -13.53
N THR A 556 -24.13 16.80 -14.17
CA THR A 556 -23.56 17.03 -15.49
C THR A 556 -22.54 18.16 -15.44
N THR A 557 -22.35 18.85 -14.32
CA THR A 557 -21.43 19.97 -14.19
C THR A 557 -20.83 20.07 -12.78
N GLN A 558 -19.50 20.14 -12.71
CA GLN A 558 -18.75 19.76 -11.49
C GLN A 558 -17.90 20.88 -10.89
N THR A 559 -17.90 22.08 -11.49
CA THR A 559 -16.89 23.12 -11.24
C THR A 559 -17.51 24.45 -10.82
N LEU A 560 -18.60 24.43 -10.03
CA LEU A 560 -19.19 25.65 -9.47
C LEU A 560 -18.70 25.91 -8.04
N TYR A 561 -17.78 26.86 -7.86
CA TYR A 561 -17.24 27.20 -6.55
C TYR A 561 -18.14 28.22 -5.84
N LEU A 562 -18.64 27.87 -4.66
CA LEU A 562 -19.42 28.79 -3.81
C LEU A 562 -18.52 29.58 -2.86
N ALA A 563 -17.37 29.02 -2.50
CA ALA A 563 -16.31 29.72 -1.81
C ALA A 563 -14.96 29.10 -2.16
N ASP A 564 -13.91 29.88 -2.25
CA ASP A 564 -12.56 29.36 -2.45
C ASP A 564 -11.48 30.30 -1.88
N SER A 565 -10.33 29.70 -1.62
CA SER A 565 -9.08 30.33 -1.23
C SER A 565 -7.98 29.72 -2.06
N GLN A 566 -7.31 30.56 -2.87
CA GLN A 566 -6.40 30.10 -3.92
C GLN A 566 -4.91 30.17 -3.54
N GLN A 567 -4.58 30.80 -2.41
CA GLN A 567 -3.18 30.99 -1.98
C GLN A 567 -2.82 30.27 -0.68
N GLN A 568 -3.81 29.96 0.16
CA GLN A 568 -3.61 29.19 1.38
C GLN A 568 -4.83 28.32 1.67
N ALA A 569 -4.62 27.13 2.22
CA ALA A 569 -5.72 26.33 2.74
C ALA A 569 -6.24 26.97 4.03
N ALA A 570 -7.51 27.35 4.03
CA ALA A 570 -8.11 28.17 5.08
C ALA A 570 -9.55 27.74 5.40
N ASP A 571 -10.09 28.30 6.47
CA ASP A 571 -11.51 28.22 6.78
C ASP A 571 -12.31 28.97 5.69
N LEU A 572 -13.45 28.41 5.29
CA LEU A 572 -14.33 29.03 4.31
C LEU A 572 -15.72 29.27 4.90
N SER A 573 -16.29 30.44 4.64
CA SER A 573 -17.71 30.72 4.77
C SER A 573 -18.42 30.60 3.42
N TYR A 574 -19.64 30.09 3.39
CA TYR A 574 -20.42 29.96 2.16
C TYR A 574 -21.92 30.16 2.39
N GLY A 575 -22.60 30.66 1.35
CA GLY A 575 -24.05 30.63 1.25
C GLY A 575 -24.49 29.36 0.51
N ALA A 576 -25.67 28.83 0.83
CA ALA A 576 -26.18 27.61 0.23
C ALA A 576 -27.08 27.87 -1.00
N ILE A 577 -27.13 26.91 -1.92
CA ILE A 577 -28.15 26.87 -2.97
C ILE A 577 -29.52 26.62 -2.30
N PRO A 578 -30.54 27.48 -2.52
CA PRO A 578 -31.87 27.31 -1.96
C PRO A 578 -32.46 25.95 -2.28
N THR A 579 -33.15 25.32 -1.32
CA THR A 579 -33.72 23.97 -1.50
C THR A 579 -34.65 23.88 -2.72
N SER A 580 -35.36 24.95 -3.07
CA SER A 580 -36.21 25.04 -4.26
C SER A 580 -35.47 24.99 -5.60
N ARG A 581 -34.14 25.18 -5.60
CA ARG A 581 -33.28 25.18 -6.79
C ARG A 581 -32.41 23.92 -6.91
N ARG A 582 -32.40 23.07 -5.86
CA ARG A 582 -31.64 21.82 -5.81
C ARG A 582 -32.46 20.65 -6.39
N LEU A 583 -31.78 19.74 -7.07
CA LEU A 583 -32.35 18.48 -7.55
C LEU A 583 -31.81 17.29 -6.75
N ALA A 584 -32.43 16.11 -6.93
CA ALA A 584 -31.87 14.86 -6.43
C ALA A 584 -30.50 14.59 -7.07
N ASN A 585 -29.59 13.98 -6.30
CA ASN A 585 -28.22 13.65 -6.72
C ASN A 585 -27.29 14.86 -6.93
N GLU A 586 -27.64 16.02 -6.39
CA GLU A 586 -26.76 17.19 -6.28
C GLU A 586 -26.20 17.30 -4.86
N PHE A 587 -24.95 17.74 -4.75
CA PHE A 587 -24.26 17.75 -3.47
C PHE A 587 -23.16 18.82 -3.43
N TYR A 588 -22.69 19.08 -2.22
CA TYR A 588 -21.60 20.00 -1.94
C TYR A 588 -20.33 19.21 -1.67
N VAL A 589 -19.20 19.81 -2.03
CA VAL A 589 -17.87 19.26 -1.76
C VAL A 589 -17.01 20.36 -1.15
N PHE A 590 -16.53 20.14 0.06
CA PHE A 590 -15.42 20.90 0.63
C PHE A 590 -14.13 20.13 0.40
N TYR A 591 -13.15 20.79 -0.23
CA TYR A 591 -11.82 20.26 -0.46
C TYR A 591 -10.78 21.25 0.06
N ALA A 592 -9.76 20.73 0.71
CA ALA A 592 -8.56 21.49 1.03
C ALA A 592 -7.33 20.68 0.69
N ARG A 593 -6.30 21.36 0.18
CA ARG A 593 -4.98 20.81 -0.10
C ARG A 593 -3.92 21.75 0.41
N GLU A 594 -2.86 21.17 0.92
CA GLU A 594 -1.60 21.89 1.05
C GLU A 594 -0.45 21.02 0.55
N THR A 595 0.64 21.70 0.22
CA THR A 595 1.86 21.12 -0.30
C THR A 595 3.07 21.74 0.34
N THR A 596 4.00 20.88 0.73
CA THR A 596 5.35 21.27 1.16
C THR A 596 6.36 20.54 0.31
N PHE A 597 7.43 21.24 -0.06
CA PHE A 597 8.54 20.66 -0.81
C PHE A 597 9.78 20.59 0.08
N SER A 598 10.36 19.40 0.23
CA SER A 598 11.59 19.19 1.01
C SER A 598 12.39 18.02 0.46
N ASN A 599 13.70 18.16 0.29
CA ASN A 599 14.61 17.08 -0.14
C ASN A 599 14.10 16.33 -1.39
N LEU A 600 13.66 17.05 -2.43
CA LEU A 600 13.10 16.49 -3.67
C LEU A 600 11.83 15.64 -3.48
N SER A 601 11.19 15.74 -2.32
CA SER A 601 9.92 15.09 -2.00
C SER A 601 8.82 16.16 -1.91
N LEU A 602 7.82 16.04 -2.78
CA LEU A 602 6.59 16.80 -2.66
C LEU A 602 5.65 16.05 -1.71
N ARG A 603 5.36 16.66 -0.56
CA ARG A 603 4.38 16.14 0.40
C ARG A 603 3.10 16.93 0.26
N SER A 604 1.98 16.24 0.07
CA SER A 604 0.67 16.89 -0.01
C SER A 604 -0.30 16.32 1.00
N ARG A 605 -0.98 17.18 1.75
CA ARG A 605 -2.08 16.75 2.63
C ARG A 605 -3.38 17.22 2.03
N GLN A 606 -4.39 16.37 2.09
CA GLN A 606 -5.71 16.66 1.54
C GLN A 606 -6.80 16.32 2.54
N ALA A 607 -7.82 17.16 2.59
CA ALA A 607 -9.01 16.95 3.39
C ALA A 607 -10.24 17.14 2.51
N LEU A 608 -11.15 16.17 2.55
CA LEU A 608 -12.34 16.17 1.70
C LEU A 608 -13.59 15.82 2.51
N ARG A 609 -14.67 16.57 2.26
CA ARG A 609 -16.00 16.35 2.83
C ARG A 609 -17.05 16.52 1.73
N GLY A 610 -17.81 15.46 1.46
CA GLY A 610 -19.00 15.50 0.60
C GLY A 610 -20.27 15.49 1.45
N PHE A 611 -21.28 16.27 1.08
CA PHE A 611 -22.54 16.35 1.81
C PHE A 611 -23.71 16.84 0.94
N ALA A 612 -24.90 16.29 1.17
CA ALA A 612 -26.09 16.63 0.37
C ALA A 612 -26.79 17.92 0.83
N ASN A 613 -26.69 18.25 2.13
CA ASN A 613 -27.39 19.38 2.73
C ASN A 613 -26.42 20.37 3.37
N PRO A 614 -26.65 21.68 3.18
CA PRO A 614 -25.76 22.70 3.73
C PRO A 614 -25.67 22.59 5.25
N GLN A 615 -24.44 22.65 5.76
CA GLN A 615 -24.12 22.45 7.17
C GLN A 615 -22.77 23.08 7.52
N ASN A 616 -22.57 23.35 8.80
CA ASN A 616 -21.23 23.61 9.32
C ASN A 616 -20.45 22.30 9.33
N LEU A 617 -19.21 22.33 8.85
CA LEU A 617 -18.38 21.14 8.73
C LEU A 617 -16.97 21.40 9.26
N SER A 618 -16.33 20.34 9.72
CA SER A 618 -14.93 20.34 10.09
C SER A 618 -14.17 19.26 9.32
N ALA A 619 -12.99 19.64 8.85
CA ALA A 619 -12.04 18.73 8.22
C ALA A 619 -10.65 18.92 8.84
N SER A 620 -9.81 17.89 8.75
CA SER A 620 -8.47 17.88 9.34
C SER A 620 -7.46 17.44 8.30
N PHE A 621 -6.33 18.12 8.23
CA PHE A 621 -5.18 17.57 7.53
C PHE A 621 -4.53 16.47 8.38
N LEU A 622 -4.31 15.31 7.76
CA LEU A 622 -3.62 14.19 8.40
C LEU A 622 -2.13 14.46 8.46
N SER A 623 -1.48 14.20 9.60
CA SER A 623 -0.02 14.13 9.64
C SER A 623 0.48 13.05 8.67
N LEU A 624 1.55 13.35 7.93
CA LEU A 624 2.19 12.37 7.06
C LEU A 624 3.34 11.71 7.81
N PRO A 625 3.47 10.37 7.76
CA PRO A 625 4.71 9.72 8.17
C PRO A 625 5.87 10.18 7.28
N GLU A 626 7.09 10.09 7.82
CA GLU A 626 8.28 10.14 6.97
C GLU A 626 8.25 8.96 6.00
N ALA A 627 8.45 9.24 4.72
CA ALA A 627 8.45 8.26 3.65
C ALA A 627 9.71 8.38 2.80
N HIS A 628 10.18 7.24 2.29
CA HIS A 628 11.35 7.13 1.43
C HIS A 628 11.05 6.19 0.28
N LEU A 629 11.62 6.48 -0.88
CA LEU A 629 11.61 5.61 -2.05
C LEU A 629 13.05 5.12 -2.29
N ASN A 630 13.25 3.81 -2.24
CA ASN A 630 14.54 3.18 -2.44
C ASN A 630 14.45 2.18 -3.60
N LEU A 631 15.51 2.06 -4.39
CA LEU A 631 15.66 0.97 -5.34
C LEU A 631 16.43 -0.17 -4.66
N GLN A 632 15.79 -1.31 -4.45
CA GLN A 632 16.42 -2.50 -3.86
C GLN A 632 16.18 -3.72 -4.77
N ASN A 633 17.22 -4.49 -5.06
CA ASN A 633 17.14 -5.68 -5.93
C ASN A 633 16.44 -5.42 -7.28
N ASN A 634 16.71 -4.25 -7.88
CA ASN A 634 16.08 -3.78 -9.11
C ASN A 634 14.55 -3.62 -9.05
N ARG A 635 14.00 -3.40 -7.85
CA ARG A 635 12.58 -3.12 -7.61
C ARG A 635 12.45 -1.89 -6.73
N PHE A 636 11.59 -0.95 -7.12
CA PHE A 636 11.32 0.20 -6.28
C PHE A 636 10.52 -0.22 -5.05
N GLN A 637 10.96 0.22 -3.88
CA GLN A 637 10.32 -0.02 -2.60
C GLN A 637 10.07 1.32 -1.94
N THR A 638 8.79 1.59 -1.67
CA THR A 638 8.43 2.71 -0.81
C THR A 638 8.38 2.22 0.64
N THR A 639 8.89 3.02 1.55
CA THR A 639 8.91 2.76 3.00
C THR A 639 8.41 3.99 3.73
N TRP A 640 7.78 3.80 4.87
CA TRP A 640 7.34 4.89 5.73
C TRP A 640 7.45 4.53 7.21
N SER A 641 7.64 5.54 8.05
CA SER A 641 7.66 5.38 9.51
C SER A 641 6.31 4.84 10.03
N PRO A 642 6.31 4.01 11.10
CA PRO A 642 5.07 3.55 11.73
C PRO A 642 4.16 4.73 12.06
N TYR A 643 2.90 4.64 11.64
CA TYR A 643 1.94 5.73 11.78
C TYR A 643 0.66 5.25 12.44
N SER A 644 0.29 5.89 13.55
CA SER A 644 -0.99 5.65 14.21
C SER A 644 -2.07 6.52 13.58
N TRP A 645 -3.00 5.88 12.90
CA TRP A 645 -4.15 6.53 12.31
C TRP A 645 -5.12 7.06 13.38
N SER A 646 -5.25 8.37 13.50
CA SER A 646 -6.25 9.03 14.35
C SER A 646 -7.46 9.49 13.53
N GLY A 647 -8.62 9.60 14.17
CA GLY A 647 -9.85 10.12 13.57
C GLY A 647 -10.76 9.09 12.90
N SER A 648 -11.97 9.54 12.59
CA SER A 648 -13.02 8.80 11.87
C SER A 648 -13.00 9.12 10.37
N GLY A 649 -13.69 8.27 9.59
CA GLY A 649 -13.75 8.35 8.13
C GLY A 649 -12.73 7.47 7.43
N SER A 650 -12.84 7.41 6.10
CA SER A 650 -11.90 6.68 5.27
C SER A 650 -10.63 7.47 5.05
N GLN A 651 -9.49 6.78 5.09
CA GLN A 651 -8.18 7.39 4.95
C GLN A 651 -7.39 6.61 3.90
N LEU A 652 -6.67 7.35 3.06
CA LEU A 652 -5.96 6.77 1.94
C LEU A 652 -4.61 7.45 1.78
N PHE A 653 -3.55 6.64 1.70
CA PHE A 653 -2.24 7.10 1.27
C PHE A 653 -2.13 6.94 -0.22
N SER A 654 -1.64 7.98 -0.90
CA SER A 654 -1.29 7.87 -2.31
C SER A 654 0.17 8.21 -2.53
N LEU A 655 0.85 7.35 -3.27
CA LEU A 655 2.17 7.61 -3.82
C LEU A 655 2.00 7.78 -5.33
N LYS A 656 2.47 8.91 -5.84
CA LYS A 656 2.56 9.16 -7.28
C LYS A 656 4.02 9.13 -7.69
N LEU A 657 4.28 8.50 -8.82
CA LEU A 657 5.58 8.31 -9.43
C LEU A 657 5.46 8.69 -10.91
N GLU A 658 6.28 9.61 -11.39
CA GLU A 658 6.21 10.08 -12.78
C GLU A 658 7.53 9.83 -13.49
N GLN A 659 7.44 9.19 -14.66
CA GLN A 659 8.55 9.03 -15.58
C GLN A 659 8.13 9.62 -16.93
N LEU A 660 8.77 10.74 -17.29
CA LEU A 660 8.51 11.42 -18.56
C LEU A 660 9.35 10.81 -19.68
N ALA A 661 8.83 10.87 -20.91
CA ALA A 661 9.51 10.45 -22.14
C ALA A 661 10.06 9.01 -22.11
N VAL A 662 9.28 8.06 -21.58
CA VAL A 662 9.63 6.63 -21.49
C VAL A 662 9.81 6.00 -22.89
N ALA A 663 9.18 6.59 -23.91
CA ALA A 663 9.48 6.41 -25.32
C ALA A 663 9.13 7.69 -26.11
N PRO A 664 9.40 7.76 -27.44
CA PRO A 664 9.02 8.93 -28.25
C PRO A 664 7.54 9.26 -28.06
N SER A 665 7.26 10.50 -27.65
CA SER A 665 5.89 10.99 -27.41
C SER A 665 5.06 10.12 -26.45
N THR A 666 5.69 9.44 -25.48
CA THR A 666 4.99 8.63 -24.48
C THR A 666 5.48 8.90 -23.05
N ASN A 667 4.54 9.16 -22.14
CA ASN A 667 4.78 9.32 -20.71
C ASN A 667 4.16 8.16 -19.92
N LEU A 668 4.77 7.83 -18.77
CA LEU A 668 4.25 6.87 -17.81
C LEU A 668 4.04 7.55 -16.46
N VAL A 669 2.83 7.47 -15.94
CA VAL A 669 2.46 7.98 -14.63
C VAL A 669 1.95 6.82 -13.80
N TRP A 670 2.55 6.60 -12.63
CA TRP A 670 2.24 5.51 -11.73
C TRP A 670 1.62 6.04 -10.45
N HIS A 671 0.49 5.47 -10.05
CA HIS A 671 -0.21 5.81 -8.83
C HIS A 671 -0.38 4.55 -7.98
N LEU A 672 -0.05 4.66 -6.70
CA LEU A 672 -0.36 3.67 -5.69
C LEU A 672 -1.31 4.29 -4.69
N HIS A 673 -2.40 3.61 -4.39
CA HIS A 673 -3.42 4.00 -3.45
C HIS A 673 -3.57 2.91 -2.38
N LEU A 674 -3.24 3.21 -1.13
CA LEU A 674 -3.32 2.29 -0.01
C LEU A 674 -4.37 2.78 0.99
N SER A 675 -5.41 1.98 1.20
CA SER A 675 -6.42 2.26 2.23
C SER A 675 -5.89 2.03 3.65
N ARG A 676 -6.49 2.68 4.64
CA ARG A 676 -6.11 2.58 6.06
C ARG A 676 -6.02 1.14 6.55
N ARG A 677 -7.06 0.31 6.34
CA ARG A 677 -7.04 -1.08 6.86
C ARG A 677 -6.12 -1.97 6.06
N TRP A 678 -5.93 -1.69 4.76
CA TRP A 678 -4.91 -2.38 3.98
C TRP A 678 -3.52 -2.08 4.53
N VAL A 679 -3.19 -0.81 4.81
CA VAL A 679 -1.92 -0.44 5.47
C VAL A 679 -1.83 -1.14 6.81
N GLY A 680 -2.84 -1.02 7.68
CA GLY A 680 -2.84 -1.61 9.01
C GLY A 680 -1.63 -1.12 9.81
N GLY A 681 -0.59 -1.95 9.90
CA GLY A 681 0.74 -1.63 10.47
C GLY A 681 1.92 -1.85 9.51
N THR A 682 1.66 -2.12 8.23
CA THR A 682 2.69 -2.24 7.19
C THR A 682 3.42 -0.90 7.02
N THR A 683 4.75 -0.95 6.93
CA THR A 683 5.64 0.21 6.79
C THR A 683 6.37 0.26 5.45
N SER A 684 6.05 -0.65 4.52
CA SER A 684 6.66 -0.68 3.21
C SER A 684 5.77 -1.30 2.17
N TYR A 685 5.88 -0.84 0.94
CA TYR A 685 5.24 -1.45 -0.21
C TYR A 685 6.26 -1.64 -1.36
N PRO A 686 6.47 -2.88 -1.84
CA PRO A 686 7.28 -3.13 -3.02
C PRO A 686 6.45 -2.86 -4.27
N ILE A 687 6.82 -1.84 -5.06
CA ILE A 687 6.08 -1.49 -6.27
C ILE A 687 6.08 -2.69 -7.23
N PRO A 688 4.91 -3.20 -7.64
CA PRO A 688 4.80 -4.42 -8.43
C PRO A 688 5.36 -4.24 -9.84
N ASN A 689 5.98 -5.31 -10.33
CA ASN A 689 6.35 -5.43 -11.73
C ASN A 689 5.16 -6.03 -12.51
N LEU A 690 4.32 -5.16 -13.08
CA LEU A 690 3.10 -5.56 -13.77
C LEU A 690 3.35 -6.23 -15.13
N ALA A 691 4.58 -6.16 -15.66
CA ALA A 691 4.99 -6.91 -16.84
C ALA A 691 4.89 -8.44 -16.66
N GLN A 692 4.93 -8.93 -15.42
CA GLN A 692 4.94 -10.36 -15.08
C GLN A 692 3.55 -10.91 -14.72
N SER A 693 2.46 -10.14 -14.93
CA SER A 693 1.11 -10.60 -14.59
C SER A 693 0.66 -11.78 -15.46
N CYS A 694 0.10 -12.83 -14.85
CA CYS A 694 -0.40 -14.01 -15.57
C CYS A 694 -1.86 -13.83 -16.01
N ALA A 695 -2.26 -14.45 -17.12
CA ALA A 695 -3.70 -14.56 -17.45
C ALA A 695 -4.39 -15.51 -16.46
N ALA A 696 -5.64 -15.20 -16.07
CA ALA A 696 -6.41 -15.93 -15.06
C ALA A 696 -6.65 -17.45 -15.31
N ALA A 697 -6.16 -18.02 -16.41
CA ALA A 697 -6.40 -19.41 -16.82
C ALA A 697 -5.16 -20.19 -17.34
N GLN A 698 -3.92 -19.67 -17.20
CA GLN A 698 -2.72 -20.35 -17.72
C GLN A 698 -1.71 -20.73 -16.62
N SER A 699 -1.29 -22.01 -16.64
CA SER A 699 -0.13 -22.53 -15.93
C SER A 699 0.59 -23.61 -16.78
N PRO A 700 1.93 -23.58 -16.92
CA PRO A 700 2.86 -22.59 -16.37
C PRO A 700 2.70 -21.21 -17.04
N CYS A 701 2.98 -20.14 -16.30
CA CYS A 701 2.77 -18.75 -16.73
C CYS A 701 3.62 -18.42 -17.96
N VAL A 702 2.99 -18.40 -19.12
CA VAL A 702 3.47 -17.67 -20.29
C VAL A 702 2.67 -16.36 -20.33
N PRO A 703 3.31 -15.17 -20.43
CA PRO A 703 2.60 -13.93 -20.69
C PRO A 703 1.72 -14.13 -21.93
N ALA A 704 0.40 -13.97 -21.80
CA ALA A 704 -0.54 -14.29 -22.87
C ALA A 704 -0.24 -13.43 -24.11
N PRO A 705 0.08 -14.02 -25.29
CA PRO A 705 0.34 -13.24 -26.50
C PRO A 705 -0.89 -12.44 -27.00
N SER A 706 -2.10 -12.90 -26.65
CA SER A 706 -3.36 -12.41 -27.21
C SER A 706 -3.97 -11.20 -26.51
N ASN A 707 -3.39 -10.76 -25.38
CA ASN A 707 -3.79 -9.53 -24.68
C ASN A 707 -2.71 -8.44 -24.76
N THR A 708 -1.80 -8.58 -25.73
CA THR A 708 -1.02 -7.43 -26.18
C THR A 708 -2.04 -6.33 -26.47
N ALA A 709 -1.99 -5.23 -25.72
CA ALA A 709 -2.49 -3.98 -26.25
C ALA A 709 -1.89 -3.88 -27.66
N THR A 710 -2.64 -3.45 -28.67
CA THR A 710 -2.29 -3.52 -30.11
C THR A 710 -0.91 -2.93 -30.46
N ASN A 711 -0.24 -2.35 -29.48
CA ASN A 711 1.04 -1.66 -29.43
C ASN A 711 2.12 -2.30 -28.50
N GLY A 712 1.88 -3.44 -27.81
CA GLY A 712 2.93 -4.20 -27.09
C GLY A 712 3.36 -3.70 -25.70
N TRP A 713 2.72 -2.69 -25.13
CA TRP A 713 3.18 -1.95 -23.94
C TRP A 713 3.04 -2.65 -22.57
N GLN A 714 2.55 -3.90 -22.51
CA GLN A 714 2.36 -4.57 -21.21
C GLN A 714 3.68 -4.74 -20.44
N SER A 715 4.79 -4.96 -21.16
CA SER A 715 6.13 -5.08 -20.56
C SER A 715 6.63 -3.79 -19.91
N ASP A 716 6.00 -2.65 -20.21
CA ASP A 716 6.45 -1.30 -19.86
C ASP A 716 5.53 -0.60 -18.85
N TRP A 717 4.52 -1.28 -18.29
CA TRP A 717 3.71 -0.73 -17.20
C TRP A 717 4.41 -0.69 -15.85
N SER A 718 5.63 -1.25 -15.78
CA SER A 718 6.49 -1.22 -14.62
C SER A 718 7.42 -0.02 -14.68
N LEU A 719 7.79 0.51 -13.50
CA LEU A 719 8.79 1.56 -13.41
C LEU A 719 10.15 1.06 -13.89
N ARG A 720 10.88 1.94 -14.61
CA ARG A 720 12.25 1.66 -15.09
C ARG A 720 13.28 2.24 -14.11
N ASP A 721 14.36 1.50 -13.89
CA ASP A 721 15.45 1.77 -12.94
C ASP A 721 16.46 2.84 -13.40
N ASN A 722 16.39 3.26 -14.66
CA ASN A 722 17.37 4.16 -15.31
C ASN A 722 16.78 5.49 -15.82
N LEU A 723 15.58 5.86 -15.40
CA LEU A 723 14.94 7.13 -15.75
C LEU A 723 14.81 8.03 -14.52
N GLU A 724 14.80 9.34 -14.77
CA GLU A 724 14.45 10.32 -13.74
C GLU A 724 13.03 10.06 -13.24
N LEU A 725 12.88 10.10 -11.93
CA LEU A 725 11.65 9.69 -11.25
C LEU A 725 11.24 10.80 -10.29
N ASP A 726 10.19 11.51 -10.66
CA ASP A 726 9.53 12.44 -9.75
C ASP A 726 8.56 11.66 -8.86
N TRP A 727 8.50 12.02 -7.58
CA TRP A 727 7.57 11.37 -6.66
C TRP A 727 6.91 12.34 -5.70
N SER A 728 5.67 12.01 -5.36
CA SER A 728 4.93 12.73 -4.33
C SER A 728 4.15 11.77 -3.45
N PHE A 729 4.04 12.16 -2.19
CA PHE A 729 3.33 11.39 -1.18
C PHE A 729 2.18 12.21 -0.62
N SER A 730 0.99 11.60 -0.56
CA SER A 730 -0.21 12.27 -0.09
C SER A 730 -1.05 11.42 0.84
N ALA A 731 -1.77 12.09 1.73
CA ALA A 731 -2.80 11.48 2.55
C ALA A 731 -4.10 12.26 2.38
N VAL A 732 -5.18 11.51 2.21
CA VAL A 732 -6.53 12.03 2.06
C VAL A 732 -7.37 11.52 3.23
N GLN A 733 -8.08 12.43 3.90
CA GLN A 733 -9.17 12.07 4.80
C GLN A 733 -10.52 12.35 4.12
N VAL A 734 -11.40 11.35 4.12
CA VAL A 734 -12.75 11.43 3.55
C VAL A 734 -13.77 11.08 4.63
N SER A 735 -14.86 11.85 4.74
CA SER A 735 -15.93 11.58 5.72
C SER A 735 -16.97 10.57 5.24
N LEU A 736 -17.01 10.30 3.95
CA LEU A 736 -17.88 9.32 3.31
C LEU A 736 -17.13 7.98 3.15
N PRO A 737 -17.83 6.84 3.02
CA PRO A 737 -17.24 5.56 2.65
C PRO A 737 -16.35 5.69 1.39
N LEU A 738 -15.23 4.96 1.33
CA LEU A 738 -14.35 4.93 0.14
C LEU A 738 -15.09 4.54 -1.14
N THR A 739 -16.13 3.71 -1.02
CA THR A 739 -17.03 3.33 -2.12
C THR A 739 -17.79 4.49 -2.71
N ASP A 740 -17.87 5.65 -2.05
CA ASP A 740 -18.52 6.86 -2.57
C ASP A 740 -17.48 7.89 -3.04
N TRP A 741 -16.19 7.65 -2.75
CA TRP A 741 -15.06 8.51 -3.08
C TRP A 741 -14.29 8.05 -4.32
N LEU A 742 -13.93 6.76 -4.39
CA LEU A 742 -13.27 6.18 -5.56
C LEU A 742 -14.13 6.30 -6.83
N PRO A 743 -15.46 6.15 -6.75
CA PRO A 743 -16.38 6.51 -7.82
C PRO A 743 -16.90 7.95 -7.69
N LEU A 744 -16.02 8.93 -7.53
CA LEU A 744 -16.17 10.21 -8.24
C LEU A 744 -15.56 10.12 -9.65
N ALA A 745 -15.48 8.91 -10.21
CA ALA A 745 -15.36 8.61 -11.63
C ALA A 745 -16.31 7.47 -12.14
N PRO A 746 -17.66 7.54 -12.02
CA PRO A 746 -18.52 6.43 -12.51
C PRO A 746 -19.71 6.76 -13.45
N SER A 747 -19.58 6.73 -14.79
CA SER A 747 -20.68 6.28 -15.70
C SER A 747 -21.83 7.26 -16.18
N PRO A 748 -22.70 6.85 -17.13
CA PRO A 748 -23.39 7.76 -18.07
C PRO A 748 -24.71 8.44 -17.61
N PHE A 749 -25.07 8.39 -16.33
CA PHE A 749 -26.14 9.21 -15.71
C PHE A 749 -25.78 9.45 -14.22
N PRO A 750 -26.18 10.58 -13.62
CA PRO A 750 -25.40 11.28 -12.58
C PRO A 750 -25.53 10.76 -11.13
N PRO A 751 -24.56 10.99 -10.21
CA PRO A 751 -23.38 11.85 -10.25
C PRO A 751 -22.06 11.08 -10.41
N THR A 752 -21.30 11.55 -11.39
CA THR A 752 -20.35 10.74 -12.15
C THR A 752 -19.31 11.65 -12.78
N SER A 753 -18.73 12.52 -11.99
CA SER A 753 -17.28 12.66 -11.85
C SER A 753 -16.97 13.83 -10.92
N LEU A 754 -15.77 13.84 -10.39
CA LEU A 754 -14.99 15.02 -10.11
C LEU A 754 -13.86 14.95 -11.12
N ASN A 755 -13.69 15.96 -11.98
CA ASN A 755 -12.55 15.97 -12.89
C ASN A 755 -11.25 16.09 -12.08
N LEU A 756 -10.57 14.96 -11.84
CA LEU A 756 -9.23 14.91 -11.26
C LEU A 756 -8.13 15.29 -12.28
N GLU A 757 -8.44 15.60 -13.54
CA GLU A 757 -7.45 16.24 -14.43
C GLU A 757 -7.21 17.72 -14.08
N GLY A 758 -8.15 18.38 -13.40
CA GLY A 758 -7.86 19.61 -12.65
C GLY A 758 -6.97 19.39 -11.42
N PHE A 759 -6.79 18.12 -11.03
CA PHE A 759 -5.87 17.63 -10.02
C PHE A 759 -4.67 16.93 -10.64
N SER A 760 -4.39 17.24 -11.90
CA SER A 760 -3.06 17.07 -12.43
C SER A 760 -2.06 17.73 -11.49
N PHE A 761 -0.98 17.01 -11.19
CA PHE A 761 0.23 17.60 -10.62
C PHE A 761 0.95 18.49 -11.64
N ASP A 762 0.30 18.97 -12.70
CA ASP A 762 0.87 19.94 -13.64
C ASP A 762 1.18 21.30 -12.98
N ALA A 763 0.63 21.58 -11.79
CA ALA A 763 1.12 22.69 -10.96
C ALA A 763 2.42 22.37 -10.20
N ALA A 764 2.84 21.10 -10.15
CA ALA A 764 4.13 20.65 -9.60
C ALA A 764 5.19 20.40 -10.68
N SER A 765 4.83 20.11 -11.93
CA SER A 765 5.80 19.94 -13.03
C SER A 765 6.42 21.25 -13.53
N ALA A 766 5.89 22.41 -13.12
CA ALA A 766 6.51 23.72 -13.37
C ALA A 766 7.55 24.14 -12.30
N GLY A 767 7.81 23.30 -11.29
CA GLY A 767 8.66 23.60 -10.14
C GLY A 767 9.74 22.57 -9.88
N GLY A 768 10.58 22.27 -10.88
CA GLY A 768 11.65 21.27 -10.72
C GLY A 768 12.63 21.21 -11.89
N LEU A 769 13.29 22.32 -12.22
CA LEU A 769 14.55 22.25 -12.98
C LEU A 769 15.68 22.64 -12.05
N TYR A 770 16.43 21.68 -11.50
CA TYR A 770 17.88 21.87 -11.38
C TYR A 770 18.65 20.54 -11.32
N ASN A 771 19.47 20.36 -12.35
CA ASN A 771 20.54 19.41 -12.50
C ASN A 771 21.66 19.70 -11.49
N ALA A 772 22.05 18.72 -10.66
CA ALA A 772 23.23 18.82 -9.82
C ALA A 772 24.30 17.80 -10.27
N SER A 773 25.18 18.27 -11.16
CA SER A 773 26.54 17.75 -11.37
C SER A 773 26.66 16.30 -11.86
N ARG A 774 26.28 16.05 -13.12
CA ARG A 774 27.05 15.20 -14.06
C ARG A 774 26.46 15.36 -15.46
N LEU A 775 27.11 16.20 -16.28
CA LEU A 775 27.43 15.96 -17.70
C LEU A 775 27.97 17.27 -18.28
N SER A 776 29.16 17.17 -18.85
CA SER A 776 29.95 18.23 -19.45
C SER A 776 29.28 18.86 -20.68
N ALA A 777 29.36 20.19 -20.74
CA ALA A 777 29.45 21.07 -21.91
C ALA A 777 28.32 21.12 -22.97
N GLN A 778 27.91 22.36 -23.23
CA GLN A 778 27.21 22.91 -24.42
C GLN A 778 25.68 22.80 -24.51
N HIS A 779 24.96 23.72 -23.85
CA HIS A 779 24.25 24.83 -24.53
C HIS A 779 23.72 25.79 -23.45
N GLN A 780 24.28 27.00 -23.38
CA GLN A 780 23.77 28.04 -22.49
C GLN A 780 22.49 28.65 -23.08
N VAL A 781 21.36 28.47 -22.40
CA VAL A 781 20.22 29.37 -22.50
C VAL A 781 20.01 29.98 -21.12
N LYS A 782 20.03 31.32 -21.07
CA LYS A 782 19.92 32.13 -19.84
C LYS A 782 18.64 31.82 -19.07
N ALA A 783 18.78 31.71 -17.75
CA ALA A 783 17.70 31.56 -16.79
C ALA A 783 16.65 32.69 -16.89
N ARG A 784 15.37 32.32 -16.84
CA ARG A 784 14.26 33.18 -16.42
C ARG A 784 13.71 32.64 -15.11
N GLU A 785 13.44 33.53 -14.17
CA GLU A 785 12.85 33.22 -12.87
C GLU A 785 11.50 32.47 -13.01
N PRO A 786 11.19 31.55 -12.08
CA PRO A 786 10.00 30.70 -12.12
C PRO A 786 8.71 31.52 -12.03
N ARG A 787 7.73 31.23 -12.90
CA ARG A 787 6.40 31.87 -12.94
C ARG A 787 5.32 30.83 -12.63
N LEU A 788 4.56 31.05 -11.55
CA LEU A 788 3.55 30.12 -11.00
C LEU A 788 2.10 30.45 -11.40
N LEU A 789 1.86 31.27 -12.44
CA LEU A 789 0.51 31.68 -12.84
C LEU A 789 0.32 31.56 -14.37
N PRO A 790 -0.86 31.17 -14.88
CA PRO A 790 -1.21 31.43 -16.28
C PRO A 790 -1.15 32.93 -16.54
N PHE A 791 -0.74 33.33 -17.75
CA PHE A 791 -0.31 34.71 -18.09
C PHE A 791 -1.33 35.82 -17.75
N TRP A 792 -2.58 35.47 -17.47
CA TRP A 792 -3.72 36.34 -17.25
C TRP A 792 -4.19 36.44 -15.78
N LEU A 793 -3.54 35.73 -14.83
CA LEU A 793 -3.91 35.74 -13.39
C LEU A 793 -2.78 36.19 -12.45
N ALA A 794 -1.70 36.77 -12.97
CA ALA A 794 -0.68 37.41 -12.14
C ALA A 794 -1.07 38.85 -11.77
N PRO A 795 -1.09 39.23 -10.47
CA PRO A 795 -1.02 40.64 -10.13
C PRO A 795 0.32 41.18 -10.63
N ARG A 796 0.30 42.38 -11.22
CA ARG A 796 1.52 43.09 -11.61
C ARG A 796 2.45 43.35 -10.43
#